data_AF-A0A7W9HS84-F1
#
_entry.id   AF-A0A7W9HS84-F1
#
_cell.length_a   1.000
_cell.length_b   1.000
_cell.length_c   1.000
_cell.angle_alpha   90.00
_cell.angle_beta   90.00
_cell.angle_gamma   90.00
#
_symmetry.space_group_name_H-M   'P 1'
#
loop_
_entity.id
_entity.type
_entity.pdbx_description
1 polymer ?
#
loop_
_entity_poly.entity_id
_entity_poly.type
_entity_poly.pdbx_seq_one_letter_code
_entity_poly.pdbx_strand_id
1 'polypeptide(L)'
;MVDPVAAILKDPQVAESKRYCGKCDQPVGRGKDGKPGRLRGFCPTDGTPFNFVPSLAEGTLVGGQYLVQGCLAHGGLGWIYLATDRNVNDRWVVLKGLLDVDDPAARAAAEAERRFLAEVNHPNIVMIHNFVEHPDDDGKPIGYIVMEYVGGSSLRKLVEDRGKAVGQRLAPLPLPQVISYGLEILPALGYLHGQGLAYCDLKPDNVIQYERRLKLIDMGAVVPFGNADGFDWYGTPGYQAPDFESEGPSPAADIHTVGRTLMVMALGTSPLRGGKPVPLPDPAAERLLAEHESFHRVLLRATDPDPKRRFASAEEMADQLTGVLREVLAAEDGKARPGVSTVFGPSPSVFGIGLLGDVGSPGRPDPVAVAPTLPVPLVDTTDSAAGLLATASSAAPEEILRLAAVTPTPSVELRLRVVRAHLEVGDVGSAQKALQRLRTDLPGDWRCDWFTGVAALTAGDARAATTAFDTVLATLPGESAPKLALAAAAECAGDDAVAGRYYLQVNRPNPDIADAAFGQARVALRAGRPEVALAALDTIAPTSSQYVTAQTVAVRVMIGGSVDEGVLRAAADRVGRLTLDQATGHEVRASVFRAALPLVTATNGARPPLLGSSWTEHGVRAALETELRAGARLATDEATRVDLVDLANAIRPVSWV
;
A
#
# COMPACT_ATOMS: atom_id res chain seq x y z
N MET A 1 -1.14 -13.16 31.38
CA MET A 1 0.00 -12.24 31.61
C MET A 1 1.19 -13.12 31.93
N VAL A 2 2.25 -13.07 31.13
CA VAL A 2 3.49 -13.83 31.43
C VAL A 2 4.16 -13.12 32.62
N ASP A 3 4.58 -13.88 33.61
CA ASP A 3 5.32 -13.34 34.75
C ASP A 3 6.64 -12.69 34.26
N PRO A 4 6.90 -11.39 34.51
CA PRO A 4 8.12 -10.72 34.10
C PRO A 4 9.40 -11.40 34.59
N VAL A 5 9.35 -12.09 35.74
CA VAL A 5 10.46 -12.87 36.28
C VAL A 5 10.87 -14.01 35.34
N ALA A 6 9.92 -14.58 34.58
CA ALA A 6 10.22 -15.63 33.61
C ALA A 6 11.07 -15.15 32.42
N ALA A 7 11.18 -13.83 32.22
CA ALA A 7 12.04 -13.24 31.20
C ALA A 7 13.49 -13.05 31.67
N ILE A 8 13.78 -13.23 32.97
CA ILE A 8 15.13 -13.13 33.52
C ILE A 8 15.99 -14.28 33.00
N LEU A 9 17.20 -13.95 32.55
CA LEU A 9 18.20 -14.92 32.14
C LEU A 9 18.72 -15.69 33.36
N LYS A 10 18.61 -17.02 33.32
CA LYS A 10 19.09 -17.91 34.39
C LYS A 10 20.61 -17.86 34.57
N ASP A 11 21.35 -17.63 33.50
CA ASP A 11 22.82 -17.51 33.49
C ASP A 11 23.20 -16.37 32.54
N PRO A 12 23.30 -15.11 33.03
CA PRO A 12 23.54 -13.95 32.21
C PRO A 12 24.99 -13.92 31.73
N GLN A 13 25.25 -14.57 30.60
CA GLN A 13 26.55 -14.57 29.93
C GLN A 13 26.42 -14.24 28.45
N VAL A 14 27.32 -13.37 27.95
CA VAL A 14 27.46 -13.12 26.52
C VAL A 14 28.30 -14.24 25.91
N ALA A 15 27.69 -15.05 25.05
CA ALA A 15 28.40 -16.09 24.30
C ALA A 15 29.57 -15.49 23.50
N GLU A 16 30.70 -16.20 23.39
CA GLU A 16 31.88 -15.69 22.69
C GLU A 16 31.60 -15.23 21.27
N SER A 17 30.75 -15.93 20.53
CA SER A 17 30.36 -15.57 19.17
C SER A 17 29.62 -14.24 19.07
N LYS A 18 29.16 -13.66 20.19
CA LYS A 18 28.38 -12.42 20.27
C LYS A 18 29.14 -11.25 20.91
N ARG A 19 30.43 -11.40 21.21
CA ARG A 19 31.24 -10.37 21.88
C ARG A 19 31.90 -9.44 20.85
N TYR A 20 31.47 -8.20 20.72
CA TYR A 20 32.06 -7.26 19.76
C TYR A 20 32.45 -5.97 20.46
N CYS A 21 33.46 -5.29 19.93
CA CYS A 21 33.86 -3.97 20.44
C CYS A 21 32.70 -2.98 20.21
N GLY A 22 32.28 -2.25 21.24
CA GLY A 22 31.21 -1.27 21.11
C GLY A 22 31.54 -0.07 20.21
N LYS A 23 32.83 0.14 19.87
CA LYS A 23 33.29 1.25 19.02
C LYS A 23 33.64 0.81 17.60
N CYS A 24 34.57 -0.13 17.42
CA CYS A 24 35.02 -0.57 16.09
C CYS A 24 34.38 -1.86 15.57
N ASP A 25 33.43 -2.45 16.31
CA ASP A 25 32.71 -3.69 15.96
C ASP A 25 33.60 -4.91 15.67
N GLN A 26 34.87 -4.88 16.08
CA GLN A 26 35.78 -6.02 15.93
C GLN A 26 35.48 -7.11 16.97
N PRO A 27 35.71 -8.40 16.65
CA PRO A 27 35.60 -9.49 17.63
C PRO A 27 36.53 -9.30 18.82
N VAL A 28 35.97 -9.24 20.04
CA VAL A 28 36.73 -9.09 21.30
C VAL A 28 36.42 -10.21 22.29
N GLY A 29 37.32 -10.51 23.22
CA GLY A 29 37.06 -11.52 24.25
C GLY A 29 36.77 -12.92 23.67
N ARG A 30 37.40 -13.28 22.54
CA ARG A 30 37.37 -14.62 21.93
C ARG A 30 38.36 -15.56 22.62
N GLY A 31 37.98 -16.81 22.79
CA GLY A 31 38.85 -17.87 23.27
C GLY A 31 39.94 -18.21 22.27
N LYS A 32 41.08 -18.67 22.80
CA LYS A 32 42.22 -19.20 22.03
C LYS A 32 42.76 -20.42 22.76
N ASP A 33 43.20 -21.42 22.00
CA ASP A 33 43.91 -22.61 22.51
C ASP A 33 43.16 -23.34 23.65
N GLY A 34 41.84 -23.48 23.50
CA GLY A 34 40.99 -24.17 24.49
C GLY A 34 40.71 -23.39 25.77
N LYS A 35 41.21 -22.15 25.90
CA LYS A 35 40.85 -21.25 27.01
C LYS A 35 39.70 -20.32 26.62
N PRO A 36 38.68 -20.15 27.48
CA PRO A 36 37.61 -19.22 27.20
C PRO A 36 38.13 -17.78 27.11
N GLY A 37 37.55 -17.02 26.20
CA GLY A 37 37.88 -15.62 26.01
C GLY A 37 37.49 -14.77 27.21
N ARG A 38 38.27 -13.73 27.49
CA ARG A 38 38.02 -12.84 28.64
C ARG A 38 36.68 -12.12 28.51
N LEU A 39 35.98 -11.93 29.63
CA LEU A 39 34.74 -11.17 29.72
C LEU A 39 34.98 -9.67 29.94
N ARG A 40 36.16 -9.29 30.45
CA ARG A 40 36.59 -7.90 30.64
C ARG A 40 37.96 -7.69 29.98
N GLY A 41 38.19 -6.51 29.41
CA GLY A 41 39.47 -6.15 28.82
C GLY A 41 39.40 -4.92 27.92
N PHE A 42 40.40 -4.77 27.06
CA PHE A 42 40.45 -3.71 26.05
C PHE A 42 40.46 -4.34 24.66
N CYS A 43 39.78 -3.71 23.71
CA CYS A 43 39.78 -4.14 22.33
C CYS A 43 41.22 -4.08 21.79
N PRO A 44 41.74 -5.17 21.20
CA PRO A 44 43.12 -5.20 20.71
C PRO A 44 43.34 -4.28 19.51
N THR A 45 42.28 -3.83 18.86
CA THR A 45 42.35 -2.99 17.65
C THR A 45 42.36 -1.50 17.97
N ASP A 46 41.48 -1.03 18.85
CA ASP A 46 41.29 0.41 19.11
C ASP A 46 41.46 0.81 20.58
N GLY A 47 41.76 -0.15 21.47
CA GLY A 47 41.95 0.11 22.90
C GLY A 47 40.66 0.40 23.69
N THR A 48 39.48 0.32 23.08
CA THR A 48 38.21 0.58 23.78
C THR A 48 37.97 -0.48 24.86
N PRO A 49 37.65 -0.11 26.12
CA PRO A 49 37.31 -1.08 27.15
C PRO A 49 36.04 -1.84 26.79
N PHE A 50 36.00 -3.14 27.08
CA PHE A 50 34.80 -3.97 26.98
C PHE A 50 34.56 -4.69 28.31
N ASN A 51 33.28 -4.77 28.70
CA ASN A 51 32.82 -5.52 29.86
C ASN A 51 31.52 -6.26 29.52
N PHE A 52 31.59 -7.58 29.46
CA PHE A 52 30.44 -8.46 29.20
C PHE A 52 29.82 -9.03 30.49
N VAL A 53 30.31 -8.60 31.66
CA VAL A 53 29.77 -8.98 32.97
C VAL A 53 28.64 -8.01 33.33
N PRO A 54 27.51 -8.49 33.87
CA PRO A 54 26.48 -7.62 34.42
C PRO A 54 27.06 -6.64 35.45
N SER A 55 26.82 -5.35 35.24
CA SER A 55 27.20 -4.27 36.16
C SER A 55 26.29 -4.17 37.38
N LEU A 56 25.07 -4.70 37.31
CA LEU A 56 24.12 -4.74 38.42
C LEU A 56 23.79 -6.20 38.78
N ALA A 57 23.92 -6.53 40.06
CA ALA A 57 23.54 -7.83 40.59
C ALA A 57 22.06 -7.85 41.00
N GLU A 58 21.47 -9.05 41.06
CA GLU A 58 20.18 -9.26 41.71
C GLU A 58 20.24 -8.80 43.17
N GLY A 59 19.21 -8.08 43.62
CA GLY A 59 19.16 -7.50 44.97
C GLY A 59 19.80 -6.11 45.08
N THR A 60 20.50 -5.61 44.05
CA THR A 60 21.04 -4.24 44.06
C THR A 60 19.92 -3.21 44.05
N LEU A 61 19.98 -2.22 44.95
CA LEU A 61 19.06 -1.09 45.00
C LEU A 61 19.68 0.13 44.29
N VAL A 62 19.26 0.37 43.06
CA VAL A 62 19.75 1.47 42.23
C VAL A 62 19.00 2.77 42.56
N GLY A 63 19.73 3.87 42.73
CA GLY A 63 19.16 5.18 43.05
C GLY A 63 18.32 5.22 44.33
N GLY A 64 18.48 4.23 45.23
CA GLY A 64 17.64 4.08 46.43
C GLY A 64 16.17 3.69 46.15
N GLN A 65 15.82 3.36 44.90
CA GLN A 65 14.43 3.19 44.47
C GLN A 65 14.18 1.89 43.69
N TYR A 66 15.12 1.47 42.84
CA TYR A 66 14.89 0.37 41.89
C TYR A 66 15.62 -0.89 42.35
N LEU A 67 14.87 -1.90 42.77
CA LEU A 67 15.46 -3.17 43.20
C LEU A 67 15.62 -4.12 42.01
N VAL A 68 16.86 -4.36 41.60
CA VAL A 68 17.21 -5.23 40.48
C VAL A 68 16.83 -6.68 40.79
N GLN A 69 16.11 -7.31 39.86
CA GLN A 69 15.73 -8.73 39.92
C GLN A 69 16.63 -9.60 39.03
N GLY A 70 17.26 -9.03 38.00
CA GLY A 70 18.20 -9.76 37.14
C GLY A 70 18.30 -9.19 35.73
N CYS A 71 19.05 -9.86 34.87
CA CYS A 71 19.27 -9.44 33.48
C CYS A 71 18.21 -10.01 32.53
N LEU A 72 17.69 -9.18 31.63
CA LEU A 72 16.76 -9.58 30.57
C LEU A 72 17.50 -9.89 29.26
N ALA A 73 18.46 -9.03 28.89
CA ALA A 73 19.15 -9.10 27.61
C ALA A 73 20.49 -8.35 27.67
N HIS A 74 21.33 -8.55 26.66
CA HIS A 74 22.56 -7.80 26.43
C HIS A 74 22.53 -7.19 25.01
N GLY A 75 22.76 -5.88 24.91
CA GLY A 75 22.77 -5.12 23.65
C GLY A 75 24.05 -4.31 23.46
N GLY A 76 24.02 -3.34 22.53
CA GLY A 76 25.20 -2.52 22.18
C GLY A 76 25.70 -1.63 23.33
N LEU A 77 24.80 -1.15 24.18
CA LEU A 77 25.11 -0.33 25.37
C LEU A 77 25.22 -1.18 26.66
N GLY A 78 25.38 -2.50 26.53
CA GLY A 78 25.55 -3.42 27.65
C GLY A 78 24.25 -4.13 28.07
N TRP A 79 24.20 -4.51 29.34
CA TRP A 79 23.12 -5.30 29.92
C TRP A 79 21.84 -4.47 30.15
N ILE A 80 20.70 -5.12 29.95
CA ILE A 80 19.36 -4.63 30.21
C ILE A 80 18.83 -5.41 31.42
N TYR A 81 18.36 -4.71 32.45
CA TYR A 81 17.97 -5.30 33.73
C TYR A 81 16.47 -5.13 33.99
N LEU A 82 15.86 -6.13 34.62
CA LEU A 82 14.54 -6.02 35.22
C LEU A 82 14.68 -5.54 36.66
N ALA A 83 13.85 -4.59 37.08
CA ALA A 83 13.77 -4.15 38.46
C ALA A 83 12.32 -3.87 38.88
N THR A 84 12.10 -3.74 40.18
CA THR A 84 10.85 -3.24 40.76
C THR A 84 11.06 -1.83 41.29
N ASP A 85 10.16 -0.91 40.94
CA ASP A 85 10.14 0.47 41.42
C ASP A 85 9.45 0.53 42.80
N ARG A 86 10.25 0.65 43.86
CA ARG A 86 9.77 0.63 45.26
C ARG A 86 8.87 1.82 45.61
N ASN A 87 8.94 2.91 44.85
CA ASN A 87 8.14 4.11 45.11
C ASN A 87 6.76 4.05 44.44
N VAL A 88 6.53 3.10 43.53
CA VAL A 88 5.30 3.01 42.73
C VAL A 88 4.75 1.57 42.78
N ASN A 89 4.37 1.12 43.98
CA ASN A 89 3.75 -0.20 44.23
C ASN A 89 4.51 -1.40 43.62
N ASP A 90 5.84 -1.38 43.69
CA ASP A 90 6.70 -2.44 43.15
C ASP A 90 6.44 -2.78 41.67
N ARG A 91 5.99 -1.79 40.88
CA ARG A 91 5.77 -2.00 39.44
C ARG A 91 7.07 -2.40 38.74
N TRP A 92 6.94 -3.19 37.69
CA TRP A 92 8.05 -3.63 36.85
C TRP A 92 8.59 -2.51 35.98
N VAL A 93 9.91 -2.33 36.01
CA VAL A 93 10.66 -1.37 35.18
C VAL A 93 11.90 -2.03 34.58
N VAL A 94 12.44 -1.41 33.55
CA VAL A 94 13.69 -1.82 32.90
C VAL A 94 14.76 -0.77 33.11
N LEU A 95 15.97 -1.21 33.45
CA LEU A 95 17.16 -0.36 33.53
C LEU A 95 18.12 -0.68 32.38
N LYS A 96 18.62 0.36 31.71
CA LYS A 96 19.66 0.25 30.67
C LYS A 96 20.76 1.28 30.98
N GLY A 97 22.03 0.85 30.91
CA GLY A 97 23.16 1.76 31.12
C GLY A 97 23.26 2.80 30.01
N LEU A 98 23.60 4.03 30.38
CA LEU A 98 24.02 5.10 29.46
C LEU A 98 25.55 5.13 29.41
N LEU A 99 26.13 5.42 28.24
CA LEU A 99 27.59 5.58 28.15
C LEU A 99 28.01 6.82 28.95
N ASP A 100 29.01 6.63 29.79
CA ASP A 100 29.65 7.71 30.55
C ASP A 100 30.29 8.71 29.59
N VAL A 101 30.05 10.00 29.84
CA VAL A 101 30.80 11.05 29.19
C VAL A 101 31.56 11.84 30.24
N ASP A 102 32.88 11.62 30.26
CA ASP A 102 33.82 12.22 31.21
C ASP A 102 34.06 13.73 30.98
N ASP A 103 33.38 14.34 29.98
CA ASP A 103 33.51 15.75 29.60
C ASP A 103 32.29 16.60 30.07
N PRO A 104 32.51 17.72 30.80
CA PRO A 104 31.45 18.67 31.18
C PRO A 104 30.55 19.18 30.04
N ALA A 105 31.08 19.35 28.82
CA ALA A 105 30.28 19.77 27.66
C ALA A 105 29.33 18.65 27.22
N ALA A 106 29.82 17.42 27.19
CA ALA A 106 29.02 16.25 26.87
C ALA A 106 28.01 15.91 27.98
N ARG A 107 28.30 16.25 29.24
CA ARG A 107 27.35 16.13 30.35
C ARG A 107 26.15 17.06 30.19
N ALA A 108 26.35 18.28 29.69
CA ALA A 108 25.26 19.21 29.41
C ALA A 108 24.41 18.77 28.21
N ALA A 109 25.03 18.22 27.17
CA ALA A 109 24.33 17.60 26.04
C ALA A 109 23.50 16.38 26.50
N ALA A 110 24.09 15.49 27.29
CA ALA A 110 23.39 14.33 27.87
C ALA A 110 22.24 14.74 28.79
N GLU A 111 22.35 15.83 29.56
CA GLU A 111 21.26 16.34 30.39
C GLU A 111 20.10 16.89 29.54
N ALA A 112 20.41 17.62 28.46
CA ALA A 112 19.41 18.06 27.49
C ALA A 112 18.75 16.87 26.80
N GLU A 113 19.53 15.83 26.48
CA GLU A 113 19.07 14.59 25.87
C GLU A 113 18.05 13.86 26.75
N ARG A 114 18.42 13.66 28.02
CA ARG A 114 17.56 13.05 29.03
C ARG A 114 16.24 13.82 29.20
N ARG A 115 16.30 15.15 29.15
CA ARG A 115 15.13 16.01 29.35
C ARG A 115 14.11 15.87 28.22
N PHE A 116 14.55 15.89 26.95
CA PHE A 116 13.60 15.73 25.84
C PHE A 116 13.04 14.31 25.78
N LEU A 117 13.86 13.30 26.07
CA LEU A 117 13.43 11.90 26.09
C LEU A 117 12.34 11.65 27.14
N ALA A 118 12.39 12.36 28.28
CA ALA A 118 11.34 12.29 29.30
C ALA A 118 10.01 12.95 28.89
N GLU A 119 10.01 13.86 27.90
CA GLU A 119 8.81 14.53 27.40
C GLU A 119 8.09 13.73 26.29
N VAL A 120 8.75 12.72 25.72
CA VAL A 120 8.15 11.83 24.71
C VAL A 120 7.04 11.00 25.34
N ASN A 121 5.81 11.23 24.90
CA ASN A 121 4.63 10.51 25.38
C ASN A 121 3.73 10.08 24.22
N HIS A 122 3.89 8.81 23.80
CA HIS A 122 3.11 8.21 22.73
C HIS A 122 2.77 6.75 23.08
N PRO A 123 1.55 6.24 22.80
CA PRO A 123 1.14 4.89 23.18
C PRO A 123 2.02 3.76 22.60
N ASN A 124 2.60 3.98 21.42
CA ASN A 124 3.49 3.04 20.74
C ASN A 124 4.99 3.32 20.97
N ILE A 125 5.34 4.21 21.90
CA ILE A 125 6.73 4.43 22.34
C ILE A 125 6.84 3.99 23.81
N VAL A 126 7.98 3.44 24.19
CA VAL A 126 8.27 3.08 25.58
C VAL A 126 8.31 4.35 26.42
N MET A 127 7.64 4.33 27.57
CA MET A 127 7.68 5.46 28.49
C MET A 127 9.00 5.47 29.27
N ILE A 128 9.65 6.62 29.31
CA ILE A 128 10.84 6.84 30.15
C ILE A 128 10.35 7.38 31.49
N HIS A 129 10.67 6.66 32.56
CA HIS A 129 10.20 6.97 33.91
C HIS A 129 11.17 7.87 34.67
N ASN A 130 12.47 7.63 34.55
CA ASN A 130 13.49 8.33 35.33
C ASN A 130 14.89 8.13 34.74
N PHE A 131 15.84 8.91 35.23
CA PHE A 131 17.27 8.72 35.05
C PHE A 131 17.93 8.67 36.42
N VAL A 132 18.76 7.66 36.65
CA VAL A 132 19.40 7.43 37.95
C VAL A 132 20.87 7.10 37.79
N GLU A 133 21.65 7.36 38.82
CA GLU A 133 23.06 6.99 38.86
C GLU A 133 23.29 5.88 39.89
N HIS A 134 24.24 4.98 39.59
CA HIS A 134 24.72 3.97 40.53
C HIS A 134 26.23 3.82 40.38
N PRO A 135 26.99 3.75 41.49
CA PRO A 135 28.42 3.50 41.41
C PRO A 135 28.70 2.13 40.81
N ASP A 136 29.72 2.06 39.96
CA ASP A 136 30.27 0.79 39.46
C ASP A 136 31.19 0.11 40.48
N ASP A 137 31.82 -1.01 40.07
CA ASP A 137 32.76 -1.78 40.90
C ASP A 137 33.94 -0.91 41.41
N ASP A 138 34.32 0.15 40.66
CA ASP A 138 35.42 1.05 40.97
C ASP A 138 34.95 2.34 41.69
N GLY A 139 33.65 2.44 42.00
CA GLY A 139 33.02 3.57 42.68
C GLY A 139 32.70 4.77 41.77
N LYS A 140 32.85 4.64 40.45
CA LYS A 140 32.50 5.68 39.48
C LYS A 140 30.99 5.70 39.24
N PRO A 141 30.31 6.86 39.27
CA PRO A 141 28.88 6.91 39.01
C PRO A 141 28.59 6.57 37.54
N ILE A 142 27.76 5.55 37.31
CA ILE A 142 27.22 5.19 35.99
C ILE A 142 25.75 5.59 35.92
N GLY A 143 25.37 6.28 34.84
CA GLY A 143 23.98 6.61 34.54
C GLY A 143 23.18 5.43 34.00
N TYR A 144 21.92 5.33 34.44
CA TYR A 144 20.93 4.38 33.96
C TYR A 144 19.64 5.11 33.57
N ILE A 145 19.10 4.75 32.41
CA ILE A 145 17.73 5.11 32.05
C ILE A 145 16.77 4.07 32.63
N VAL A 146 15.69 4.54 33.25
CA VAL A 146 14.60 3.72 33.78
C VAL A 146 13.40 3.88 32.88
N MET A 147 12.90 2.77 32.35
CA MET A 147 11.81 2.75 31.38
C MET A 147 10.75 1.71 31.71
N GLU A 148 9.59 1.85 31.09
CA GLU A 148 8.48 0.90 31.15
C GLU A 148 8.95 -0.52 30.77
N TYR A 149 8.54 -1.52 31.55
CA TYR A 149 8.67 -2.92 31.15
C TYR A 149 7.59 -3.29 30.13
N VAL A 150 8.00 -3.63 28.91
CA VAL A 150 7.10 -4.08 27.85
C VAL A 150 7.14 -5.61 27.73
N GLY A 151 6.12 -6.26 28.30
CA GLY A 151 5.99 -7.72 28.29
C GLY A 151 5.50 -8.25 26.94
N GLY A 152 6.41 -8.74 26.09
CA GLY A 152 6.08 -9.23 24.75
C GLY A 152 7.25 -9.90 24.03
N SER A 153 7.12 -10.06 22.71
CA SER A 153 8.20 -10.56 21.85
C SER A 153 8.63 -9.49 20.86
N SER A 154 9.94 -9.31 20.68
CA SER A 154 10.43 -8.45 19.60
C SER A 154 10.01 -9.00 18.24
N LEU A 155 9.82 -8.13 17.25
CA LEU A 155 9.49 -8.58 15.89
C LEU A 155 10.61 -9.47 15.33
N ARG A 156 11.86 -9.22 15.72
CA ARG A 156 13.01 -10.10 15.47
C ARG A 156 12.76 -11.52 15.97
N LYS A 157 12.33 -11.65 17.23
CA LYS A 157 12.04 -12.95 17.85
C LYS A 157 10.91 -13.68 17.12
N LEU A 158 9.89 -12.97 16.63
CA LEU A 158 8.81 -13.58 15.85
C LEU A 158 9.32 -14.18 14.53
N VAL A 159 10.18 -13.46 13.80
CA VAL A 159 10.83 -13.95 12.57
C VAL A 159 11.70 -15.18 12.86
N GLU A 160 12.47 -15.17 13.96
CA GLU A 160 13.33 -16.28 14.37
C GLU A 160 12.55 -17.51 14.84
N ASP A 161 11.50 -17.33 15.63
CA ASP A 161 10.68 -18.43 16.15
C ASP A 161 9.91 -19.13 15.01
N ARG A 162 9.46 -18.36 14.01
CA ARG A 162 8.91 -18.93 12.76
C ARG A 162 9.97 -19.67 11.96
N GLY A 163 11.19 -19.13 11.88
CA GLY A 163 12.34 -19.81 11.27
C GLY A 163 12.60 -21.17 11.90
N LYS A 164 12.69 -21.23 13.23
CA LYS A 164 12.90 -22.48 13.98
C LYS A 164 11.83 -23.52 13.67
N ALA A 165 10.57 -23.11 13.55
CA ALA A 165 9.46 -24.01 13.23
C ALA A 165 9.61 -24.72 11.87
N VAL A 166 10.38 -24.15 10.95
CA VAL A 166 10.65 -24.71 9.61
C VAL A 166 12.11 -25.11 9.40
N GLY A 167 12.89 -25.23 10.48
CA GLY A 167 14.30 -25.64 10.42
C GLY A 167 15.26 -24.60 9.83
N GLN A 168 14.87 -23.32 9.82
CA GLN A 168 15.67 -22.20 9.33
C GLN A 168 16.01 -21.22 10.46
N ARG A 169 16.98 -20.32 10.21
CA ARG A 169 17.33 -19.27 11.20
C ARG A 169 16.27 -18.16 11.25
N LEU A 170 15.77 -17.77 10.08
CA LEU A 170 14.77 -16.72 9.89
C LEU A 170 13.75 -17.26 8.89
N ALA A 171 12.48 -16.91 9.05
CA ALA A 171 11.45 -17.18 8.06
C ALA A 171 10.52 -15.97 7.92
N PRO A 172 10.00 -15.73 6.71
CA PRO A 172 9.14 -14.58 6.45
C PRO A 172 7.86 -14.62 7.28
N LEU A 173 7.47 -13.47 7.80
CA LEU A 173 6.15 -13.27 8.39
C LEU A 173 5.10 -13.10 7.29
N PRO A 174 3.83 -13.47 7.53
CA PRO A 174 2.73 -13.16 6.62
C PRO A 174 2.72 -11.68 6.21
N LEU A 175 2.59 -11.39 4.92
CA LEU A 175 2.70 -10.03 4.40
C LEU A 175 1.68 -9.04 5.03
N PRO A 176 0.39 -9.39 5.22
CA PRO A 176 -0.55 -8.50 5.90
C PRO A 176 -0.11 -8.15 7.32
N GLN A 177 0.53 -9.09 8.02
CA GLN A 177 1.05 -8.88 9.38
C GLN A 177 2.23 -7.91 9.36
N VAL A 178 3.17 -8.07 8.41
CA VAL A 178 4.31 -7.15 8.22
C VAL A 178 3.84 -5.74 7.92
N ILE A 179 2.88 -5.61 7.01
CA ILE A 179 2.30 -4.31 6.66
C ILE A 179 1.58 -3.69 7.87
N SER A 180 0.78 -4.47 8.61
CA SER A 180 0.09 -3.99 9.81
C SER A 180 1.06 -3.48 10.88
N TYR A 181 2.22 -4.14 11.03
CA TYR A 181 3.27 -3.65 11.93
C TYR A 181 3.86 -2.32 11.47
N GLY A 182 4.12 -2.16 10.17
CA GLY A 182 4.53 -0.86 9.62
C GLY A 182 3.52 0.24 9.90
N LEU A 183 2.24 -0.02 9.64
CA LEU A 183 1.14 0.93 9.87
C LEU A 183 0.99 1.33 11.34
N GLU A 184 1.28 0.43 12.29
CA GLU A 184 1.18 0.74 13.71
C GLU A 184 2.42 1.53 14.23
N ILE A 185 3.58 1.38 13.59
CA ILE A 185 4.82 2.09 13.99
C ILE A 185 4.89 3.49 13.37
N LEU A 186 4.42 3.67 12.14
CA LEU A 186 4.53 4.95 11.41
C LEU A 186 3.95 6.16 12.18
N PRO A 187 2.79 6.08 12.87
CA PRO A 187 2.30 7.18 13.71
C PRO A 187 3.25 7.58 14.84
N ALA A 188 4.00 6.63 15.42
CA ALA A 188 5.00 6.94 16.44
C ALA A 188 6.19 7.72 15.85
N LEU A 189 6.61 7.38 14.63
CA LEU A 189 7.63 8.14 13.92
C LEU A 189 7.12 9.53 13.53
N GLY A 190 5.90 9.64 12.99
CA GLY A 190 5.26 10.93 12.68
C GLY A 190 5.16 11.84 13.90
N TYR A 191 4.83 11.28 15.06
CA TYR A 191 4.86 12.00 16.34
C TYR A 191 6.25 12.55 16.66
N LEU A 192 7.31 11.73 16.57
CA LEU A 192 8.69 12.19 16.80
C LEU A 192 9.09 13.25 15.78
N HIS A 193 8.73 13.05 14.50
CA HIS A 193 9.04 13.99 13.44
C HIS A 193 8.37 15.34 13.65
N GLY A 194 7.14 15.36 14.14
CA GLY A 194 6.43 16.59 14.53
C GLY A 194 7.07 17.34 15.70
N GLN A 195 7.91 16.66 16.50
CA GLN A 195 8.74 17.26 17.54
C GLN A 195 10.16 17.63 17.07
N GLY A 196 10.47 17.44 15.79
CA GLY A 196 11.81 17.69 15.25
C GLY A 196 12.84 16.63 15.59
N LEU A 197 12.41 15.41 15.92
CA LEU A 197 13.26 14.29 16.34
C LEU A 197 13.22 13.16 15.31
N ALA A 198 14.37 12.53 15.04
CA ALA A 198 14.47 11.30 14.25
C ALA A 198 14.75 10.10 15.18
N TYR A 199 14.24 8.92 14.82
CA TYR A 199 14.38 7.70 15.60
C TYR A 199 15.72 6.97 15.37
N CYS A 200 16.23 7.02 14.13
CA CYS A 200 17.54 6.58 13.67
C CYS A 200 17.87 5.07 13.72
N ASP A 201 17.24 4.29 14.59
CA ASP A 201 17.57 2.87 14.77
C ASP A 201 16.34 1.95 14.67
N LEU A 202 15.43 2.19 13.72
CA LEU A 202 14.30 1.28 13.49
C LEU A 202 14.78 -0.04 12.87
N LYS A 203 14.49 -1.12 13.59
CA LYS A 203 14.74 -2.51 13.20
C LYS A 203 13.82 -3.46 13.98
N PRO A 204 13.63 -4.71 13.53
CA PRO A 204 12.77 -5.68 14.22
C PRO A 204 13.11 -5.93 15.70
N ASP A 205 14.37 -5.71 16.09
CA ASP A 205 14.86 -5.87 17.47
C ASP A 205 14.30 -4.79 18.43
N ASN A 206 14.07 -3.58 17.92
CA ASN A 206 13.66 -2.42 18.72
C ASN A 206 12.15 -2.23 18.77
N VAL A 207 11.38 -3.17 18.23
CA VAL A 207 9.91 -3.16 18.24
C VAL A 207 9.42 -4.40 18.96
N ILE A 208 8.65 -4.24 20.03
CA ILE A 208 7.99 -5.34 20.75
C ILE A 208 6.51 -5.41 20.40
N GLN A 209 6.07 -6.60 20.00
CA GLN A 209 4.65 -6.95 20.03
C GLN A 209 4.27 -7.39 21.45
N TYR A 210 3.36 -6.65 22.07
CA TYR A 210 2.73 -7.01 23.33
C TYR A 210 1.21 -7.02 23.12
N GLU A 211 0.59 -8.15 23.47
CA GLU A 211 -0.83 -8.39 23.17
C GLU A 211 -1.17 -8.14 21.68
N ARG A 212 -1.96 -7.11 21.40
CA ARG A 212 -2.38 -6.68 20.05
C ARG A 212 -1.79 -5.32 19.66
N ARG A 213 -0.72 -4.90 20.31
CA ARG A 213 -0.07 -3.60 20.09
C ARG A 213 1.43 -3.74 19.86
N LEU A 214 2.01 -2.69 19.31
CA LEU A 214 3.45 -2.52 19.16
C LEU A 214 3.98 -1.39 20.05
N LYS A 215 5.22 -1.54 20.52
CA LYS A 215 5.98 -0.49 21.19
C LYS A 215 7.41 -0.43 20.67
N LEU A 216 7.88 0.78 20.36
CA LEU A 216 9.29 1.10 20.18
C LEU A 216 9.96 1.14 21.55
N ILE A 217 11.04 0.38 21.73
CA ILE A 217 11.63 0.13 23.07
C ILE A 217 13.05 0.66 23.26
N ASP A 218 13.71 1.11 22.20
CA ASP A 218 15.05 1.68 22.31
C ASP A 218 15.05 3.13 21.85
N MET A 219 15.24 4.05 22.79
CA MET A 219 15.27 5.49 22.52
C MET A 219 16.70 6.05 22.47
N GLY A 220 17.74 5.20 22.61
CA GLY A 220 19.12 5.65 22.75
C GLY A 220 19.79 6.17 21.47
N ALA A 221 19.09 6.13 20.33
CA ALA A 221 19.55 6.73 19.07
C ALA A 221 18.68 7.92 18.63
N VAL A 222 17.66 8.27 19.41
CA VAL A 222 16.74 9.35 19.06
C VAL A 222 17.46 10.68 19.24
N VAL A 223 17.48 11.49 18.19
CA VAL A 223 18.20 12.77 18.18
C VAL A 223 17.40 13.83 17.40
N PRO A 224 17.64 15.13 17.66
CA PRO A 224 17.10 16.20 16.83
C PRO A 224 17.51 16.07 15.37
N PHE A 225 16.70 16.64 14.46
CA PHE A 225 17.02 16.67 13.04
C PHE A 225 18.33 17.42 12.74
N GLY A 226 19.01 16.97 11.68
CA GLY A 226 20.21 17.59 11.16
C GLY A 226 21.44 17.34 12.03
N ASN A 227 22.56 17.95 11.64
CA ASN A 227 23.83 17.83 12.33
C ASN A 227 23.90 18.82 13.50
N ALA A 228 23.05 18.63 14.52
CA ALA A 228 23.05 19.47 15.70
C ALA A 228 24.35 19.23 16.50
N ASP A 229 25.14 20.29 16.70
CA ASP A 229 26.40 20.23 17.45
C ASP A 229 26.19 19.59 18.84
N GLY A 230 26.92 18.53 19.14
CA GLY A 230 26.92 17.87 20.46
C GLY A 230 26.08 16.59 20.58
N PHE A 231 25.49 16.08 19.49
CA PHE A 231 24.82 14.78 19.48
C PHE A 231 25.58 13.76 18.60
N ASP A 232 26.02 12.66 19.21
CA ASP A 232 26.45 11.49 18.43
C ASP A 232 25.20 10.75 17.94
N TRP A 233 25.11 10.46 16.65
CA TRP A 233 24.05 9.62 16.09
C TRP A 233 24.57 8.23 15.71
N TYR A 234 23.71 7.25 15.88
CA TYR A 234 24.02 5.84 15.65
C TYR A 234 22.92 5.22 14.79
N GLY A 235 23.30 4.26 13.95
CA GLY A 235 22.35 3.46 13.18
C GLY A 235 22.89 2.05 12.99
N THR A 236 22.01 1.08 12.80
CA THR A 236 22.42 -0.31 12.59
C THR A 236 22.77 -0.57 11.11
N PRO A 237 23.99 -1.07 10.82
CA PRO A 237 24.36 -1.45 9.45
C PRO A 237 23.36 -2.44 8.85
N GLY A 238 22.95 -2.19 7.59
CA GLY A 238 21.94 -2.98 6.89
C GLY A 238 20.51 -2.46 7.00
N TYR A 239 20.26 -1.53 7.93
CA TYR A 239 19.00 -0.78 8.04
C TYR A 239 19.18 0.72 7.79
N GLN A 240 20.31 1.28 8.22
CA GLN A 240 20.64 2.69 8.07
C GLN A 240 20.65 3.14 6.60
N ALA A 241 20.17 4.36 6.36
CA ALA A 241 20.13 4.96 5.04
C ALA A 241 21.55 5.25 4.50
N PRO A 242 21.80 5.08 3.19
CA PRO A 242 23.15 5.27 2.61
C PRO A 242 23.64 6.73 2.64
N ASP A 243 22.71 7.67 2.67
CA ASP A 243 22.88 9.12 2.76
C ASP A 243 22.97 9.63 4.21
N PHE A 244 22.88 8.74 5.21
CA PHE A 244 22.79 9.14 6.62
C PHE A 244 24.03 9.90 7.10
N GLU A 245 25.22 9.55 6.62
CA GLU A 245 26.46 10.26 6.98
C GLU A 245 26.53 11.67 6.36
N SER A 246 25.94 11.87 5.18
CA SER A 246 26.01 13.16 4.46
C SER A 246 24.87 14.11 4.81
N GLU A 247 23.66 13.59 5.03
CA GLU A 247 22.44 14.37 5.26
C GLU A 247 22.04 14.41 6.74
N GLY A 248 22.52 13.46 7.55
CA GLY A 248 22.22 13.34 8.96
C GLY A 248 20.82 12.80 9.28
N PRO A 249 20.44 12.83 10.57
CA PRO A 249 19.13 12.41 11.05
C PRO A 249 17.99 13.22 10.42
N SER A 250 17.01 12.53 9.84
CA SER A 250 15.87 13.17 9.16
C SER A 250 14.67 12.21 9.04
N PRO A 251 13.46 12.72 8.75
CA PRO A 251 12.32 11.87 8.41
C PRO A 251 12.63 10.91 7.26
N ALA A 252 13.32 11.37 6.21
CA ALA A 252 13.69 10.55 5.06
C ALA A 252 14.65 9.39 5.42
N ALA A 253 15.53 9.59 6.40
CA ALA A 253 16.38 8.52 6.93
C ALA A 253 15.55 7.48 7.70
N ASP A 254 14.61 7.91 8.55
CA ASP A 254 13.72 6.99 9.26
C ASP A 254 12.83 6.20 8.29
N ILE A 255 12.27 6.83 7.26
CA ILE A 255 11.49 6.14 6.21
C ILE A 255 12.31 5.04 5.54
N HIS A 256 13.60 5.26 5.29
CA HIS A 256 14.49 4.22 4.80
C HIS A 256 14.55 3.03 5.75
N THR A 257 14.76 3.26 7.05
CA THR A 257 14.80 2.19 8.06
C THR A 257 13.47 1.43 8.18
N VAL A 258 12.32 2.09 7.96
CA VAL A 258 11.00 1.43 7.85
C VAL A 258 11.01 0.47 6.65
N GLY A 259 11.39 0.93 5.46
CA GLY A 259 11.47 0.09 4.26
C GLY A 259 12.37 -1.13 4.46
N ARG A 260 13.55 -0.95 5.06
CA ARG A 260 14.48 -2.05 5.39
C ARG A 260 13.87 -3.03 6.41
N THR A 261 13.19 -2.52 7.42
CA THR A 261 12.50 -3.33 8.44
C THR A 261 11.40 -4.18 7.84
N LEU A 262 10.54 -3.58 7.00
CA LEU A 262 9.49 -4.30 6.28
C LEU A 262 10.05 -5.38 5.36
N MET A 263 11.09 -5.06 4.58
CA MET A 263 11.76 -6.03 3.69
C MET A 263 12.31 -7.23 4.48
N VAL A 264 13.05 -6.99 5.56
CA VAL A 264 13.64 -8.06 6.38
C VAL A 264 12.58 -9.00 6.93
N MET A 265 11.47 -8.46 7.43
CA MET A 265 10.38 -9.26 7.99
C MET A 265 9.59 -10.00 6.91
N ALA A 266 9.30 -9.36 5.78
CA ALA A 266 8.53 -9.94 4.68
C ALA A 266 9.29 -11.06 3.95
N LEU A 267 10.61 -10.96 3.87
CA LEU A 267 11.45 -11.93 3.16
C LEU A 267 12.12 -12.94 4.11
N GLY A 268 12.08 -12.71 5.43
CA GLY A 268 12.77 -13.55 6.40
C GLY A 268 14.28 -13.61 6.17
N THR A 269 14.87 -12.51 5.68
CA THR A 269 16.29 -12.47 5.29
C THR A 269 17.14 -11.73 6.32
N SER A 270 18.45 -11.95 6.28
CA SER A 270 19.39 -11.15 7.07
C SER A 270 19.50 -9.74 6.47
N PRO A 271 19.56 -8.67 7.28
CA PRO A 271 19.78 -7.30 6.78
C PRO A 271 21.17 -7.15 6.11
N LEU A 272 22.13 -8.00 6.50
CA LEU A 272 23.50 -8.01 6.00
C LEU A 272 23.89 -9.35 5.38
N ARG A 273 24.73 -9.29 4.34
CA ARG A 273 25.44 -10.44 3.77
C ARG A 273 26.91 -10.06 3.58
N GLY A 274 27.83 -10.76 4.25
CA GLY A 274 29.25 -10.45 4.20
C GLY A 274 29.59 -9.03 4.69
N GLY A 275 28.87 -8.53 5.70
CA GLY A 275 29.06 -7.19 6.25
C GLY A 275 28.45 -6.04 5.43
N LYS A 276 27.79 -6.32 4.30
CA LYS A 276 27.14 -5.30 3.47
C LYS A 276 25.62 -5.40 3.52
N PRO A 277 24.87 -4.28 3.40
CA PRO A 277 23.43 -4.30 3.26
C PRO A 277 22.98 -5.23 2.12
N VAL A 278 22.01 -6.10 2.40
CA VAL A 278 21.39 -6.93 1.35
C VAL A 278 20.52 -6.03 0.48
N PRO A 279 20.74 -5.93 -0.85
CA PRO A 279 19.90 -5.11 -1.72
C PRO A 279 18.48 -5.69 -1.80
N LEU A 280 17.51 -4.84 -2.16
CA LEU A 280 16.17 -5.30 -2.47
C LEU A 280 16.23 -6.29 -3.66
N PRO A 281 15.68 -7.52 -3.55
CA PRO A 281 15.73 -8.49 -4.64
C PRO A 281 14.92 -8.04 -5.85
N ASP A 282 15.36 -8.45 -7.04
CA ASP A 282 14.56 -8.34 -8.25
C ASP A 282 13.29 -9.21 -8.12
N PRO A 283 12.09 -8.70 -8.45
CA PRO A 283 10.86 -9.48 -8.44
C PRO A 283 10.92 -10.79 -9.23
N ALA A 284 11.71 -10.87 -10.31
CA ALA A 284 11.92 -12.11 -11.06
C ALA A 284 12.60 -13.21 -10.23
N ALA A 285 13.33 -12.84 -9.18
CA ALA A 285 14.00 -13.76 -8.26
C ALA A 285 13.27 -13.94 -6.92
N GLU A 286 12.27 -13.10 -6.62
CA GLU A 286 11.52 -13.13 -5.35
C GLU A 286 10.01 -13.11 -5.61
N ARG A 287 9.39 -14.29 -5.43
CA ARG A 287 7.98 -14.53 -5.74
C ARG A 287 7.04 -13.58 -5.00
N LEU A 288 7.32 -13.30 -3.71
CA LEU A 288 6.47 -12.41 -2.91
C LEU A 288 6.40 -11.01 -3.52
N LEU A 289 7.52 -10.49 -4.04
CA LEU A 289 7.59 -9.17 -4.65
C LEU A 289 6.96 -9.15 -6.05
N ALA A 290 7.03 -10.26 -6.79
CA ALA A 290 6.33 -10.41 -8.08
C ALA A 290 4.81 -10.46 -7.91
N GLU A 291 4.30 -11.17 -6.90
CA GLU A 291 2.87 -11.28 -6.61
C GLU A 291 2.30 -10.00 -6.00
N HIS A 292 3.10 -9.27 -5.21
CA HIS A 292 2.69 -8.04 -4.51
C HIS A 292 3.51 -6.83 -4.96
N GLU A 293 3.34 -6.45 -6.23
CA GLU A 293 4.07 -5.34 -6.85
C GLU A 293 3.96 -4.02 -6.09
N SER A 294 2.76 -3.63 -5.64
CA SER A 294 2.57 -2.38 -4.89
C SER A 294 3.42 -2.34 -3.62
N PHE A 295 3.57 -3.49 -2.94
CA PHE A 295 4.46 -3.62 -1.79
C PHE A 295 5.93 -3.48 -2.20
N HIS A 296 6.34 -4.11 -3.30
CA HIS A 296 7.67 -3.93 -3.86
C HIS A 296 7.98 -2.47 -4.19
N ARG A 297 7.02 -1.73 -4.78
CA ARG A 297 7.16 -0.30 -5.07
C ARG A 297 7.24 0.56 -3.80
N VAL A 298 6.50 0.22 -2.73
CA VAL A 298 6.70 0.85 -1.41
C VAL A 298 8.12 0.65 -0.91
N LEU A 299 8.65 -0.58 -1.00
CA LEU A 299 10.03 -0.85 -0.57
C LEU A 299 11.06 -0.08 -1.40
N LEU A 300 10.89 -0.03 -2.73
CA LEU A 300 11.75 0.76 -3.62
C LEU A 300 11.73 2.24 -3.25
N ARG A 301 10.54 2.84 -3.09
CA ARG A 301 10.40 4.26 -2.75
C ARG A 301 10.97 4.55 -1.37
N ALA A 302 10.63 3.74 -0.36
CA ALA A 302 11.13 3.95 1.00
C ALA A 302 12.66 3.85 1.07
N THR A 303 13.27 2.97 0.27
CA THR A 303 14.72 2.70 0.30
C THR A 303 15.50 3.35 -0.84
N ASP A 304 14.92 4.31 -1.56
CA ASP A 304 15.61 5.02 -2.65
C ASP A 304 16.92 5.64 -2.14
N PRO A 305 18.05 5.50 -2.87
CA PRO A 305 19.31 6.13 -2.47
C PRO A 305 19.23 7.65 -2.32
N ASP A 306 18.37 8.32 -3.09
CA ASP A 306 18.11 9.76 -2.96
C ASP A 306 17.00 10.01 -1.92
N PRO A 307 17.28 10.67 -0.79
CA PRO A 307 16.27 10.97 0.23
C PRO A 307 15.07 11.75 -0.30
N LYS A 308 15.25 12.58 -1.33
CA LYS A 308 14.18 13.41 -1.90
C LYS A 308 13.15 12.60 -2.70
N ARG A 309 13.47 11.35 -3.05
CA ARG A 309 12.59 10.44 -3.79
C ARG A 309 11.82 9.49 -2.87
N ARG A 310 12.12 9.49 -1.56
CA ARG A 310 11.40 8.70 -0.55
C ARG A 310 10.02 9.29 -0.27
N PHE A 311 9.28 8.67 0.65
CA PHE A 311 8.08 9.27 1.20
C PHE A 311 8.47 10.54 1.99
N ALA A 312 7.73 11.63 1.79
CA ALA A 312 7.99 12.91 2.42
C ALA A 312 7.69 12.89 3.93
N SER A 313 6.77 12.02 4.37
CA SER A 313 6.44 11.86 5.79
C SER A 313 6.02 10.43 6.13
N ALA A 314 5.95 10.14 7.44
CA ALA A 314 5.45 8.88 7.95
C ALA A 314 3.95 8.67 7.62
N GLU A 315 3.16 9.75 7.62
CA GLU A 315 1.75 9.75 7.24
C GLU A 315 1.55 9.42 5.78
N GLU A 316 2.36 10.00 4.87
CA GLU A 316 2.30 9.68 3.44
C GLU A 316 2.63 8.19 3.21
N MET A 317 3.67 7.67 3.86
CA MET A 317 4.01 6.25 3.77
C MET A 317 2.88 5.38 4.34
N ALA A 318 2.25 5.77 5.44
CA ALA A 318 1.17 5.02 6.08
C ALA A 318 -0.09 4.97 5.20
N ASP A 319 -0.45 6.08 4.57
CA ASP A 319 -1.55 6.15 3.61
C ASP A 319 -1.33 5.19 2.44
N GLN A 320 -0.17 5.25 1.80
CA GLN A 320 0.16 4.36 0.68
C GLN A 320 0.24 2.89 1.11
N LEU A 321 0.84 2.60 2.27
CA LEU A 321 0.94 1.26 2.82
C LEU A 321 -0.45 0.69 3.21
N THR A 322 -1.42 1.54 3.57
CA THR A 322 -2.82 1.15 3.81
C THR A 322 -3.50 0.71 2.52
N GLY A 323 -3.28 1.43 1.41
CA GLY A 323 -3.72 1.01 0.08
C GLY A 323 -3.17 -0.38 -0.30
N VAL A 324 -1.86 -0.58 -0.10
CA VAL A 324 -1.22 -1.89 -0.32
C VAL A 324 -1.81 -2.98 0.58
N LEU A 325 -2.10 -2.70 1.85
CA LEU A 325 -2.72 -3.69 2.74
C LEU A 325 -4.07 -4.15 2.23
N ARG A 326 -4.90 -3.23 1.73
CA ARG A 326 -6.22 -3.55 1.15
C ARG A 326 -6.06 -4.48 -0.05
N GLU A 327 -5.10 -4.21 -0.92
CA GLU A 327 -4.79 -5.05 -2.09
C GLU A 327 -4.35 -6.46 -1.69
N VAL A 328 -3.38 -6.56 -0.77
CA VAL A 328 -2.84 -7.85 -0.30
C VAL A 328 -3.96 -8.68 0.33
N LEU A 329 -4.72 -8.10 1.25
CA LEU A 329 -5.79 -8.82 1.92
C LEU A 329 -6.91 -9.23 0.94
N ALA A 330 -7.29 -8.36 -0.02
CA ALA A 330 -8.29 -8.69 -1.03
C ALA A 330 -7.82 -9.80 -1.97
N ALA A 331 -6.52 -9.87 -2.27
CA ALA A 331 -5.94 -10.96 -3.03
C ALA A 331 -5.90 -12.29 -2.26
N GLU A 332 -5.70 -12.26 -0.93
CA GLU A 332 -5.63 -13.45 -0.08
C GLU A 332 -7.00 -14.11 0.16
N ASP A 333 -8.05 -13.34 0.45
CA ASP A 333 -9.35 -13.89 0.84
C ASP A 333 -10.52 -13.57 -0.09
N GLY A 334 -10.26 -12.83 -1.18
CA GLY A 334 -11.25 -12.45 -2.18
C GLY A 334 -12.28 -11.42 -1.72
N LYS A 335 -12.13 -10.84 -0.52
CA LYS A 335 -13.08 -9.84 0.00
C LYS A 335 -12.65 -8.42 -0.40
N ALA A 336 -13.59 -7.67 -0.94
CA ALA A 336 -13.41 -6.26 -1.21
C ALA A 336 -13.14 -5.46 0.08
N ARG A 337 -12.24 -4.48 -0.03
CA ARG A 337 -11.82 -3.59 1.06
C ARG A 337 -11.70 -2.17 0.50
N PRO A 338 -12.83 -1.54 0.13
CA PRO A 338 -12.80 -0.27 -0.57
C PRO A 338 -12.18 0.82 0.31
N GLY A 339 -11.47 1.74 -0.33
CA GLY A 339 -10.77 2.84 0.31
C GLY A 339 -11.06 4.17 -0.37
N VAL A 340 -11.30 5.20 0.42
CA VAL A 340 -11.31 6.58 -0.10
C VAL A 340 -9.85 7.04 -0.22
N SER A 341 -9.48 7.54 -1.39
CA SER A 341 -8.17 8.13 -1.62
C SER A 341 -8.07 9.46 -0.87
N THR A 342 -6.89 9.74 -0.31
CA THR A 342 -6.58 11.03 0.33
C THR A 342 -5.96 12.04 -0.64
N VAL A 343 -5.63 11.60 -1.86
CA VAL A 343 -4.94 12.42 -2.88
C VAL A 343 -5.67 12.49 -4.22
N PHE A 344 -6.69 11.65 -4.46
CA PHE A 344 -7.55 11.69 -5.64
C PHE A 344 -9.04 11.78 -5.27
N GLY A 345 -9.80 12.55 -6.06
CA GLY A 345 -11.26 12.51 -6.08
C GLY A 345 -11.79 11.30 -6.85
N PRO A 346 -13.12 11.05 -6.83
CA PRO A 346 -13.72 9.99 -7.62
C PRO A 346 -13.61 10.25 -9.13
N SER A 347 -13.69 9.19 -9.94
CA SER A 347 -13.84 9.31 -11.40
C SER A 347 -15.11 10.09 -11.75
N PRO A 348 -15.05 11.12 -12.63
CA PRO A 348 -16.23 11.89 -13.02
C PRO A 348 -17.28 11.08 -13.79
N SER A 349 -16.84 10.07 -14.55
CA SER A 349 -17.69 9.19 -15.36
C SER A 349 -16.95 7.89 -15.68
N VAL A 350 -17.64 6.94 -16.33
CA VAL A 350 -17.10 5.62 -16.68
C VAL A 350 -16.81 5.55 -18.18
N PHE A 351 -15.72 4.90 -18.59
CA PHE A 351 -15.30 4.78 -19.99
C PHE A 351 -15.46 3.36 -20.56
N GLY A 352 -15.57 3.29 -21.89
CA GLY A 352 -15.51 2.03 -22.64
C GLY A 352 -16.66 1.05 -22.38
N ILE A 353 -17.77 1.48 -21.77
CA ILE A 353 -18.96 0.64 -21.53
C ILE A 353 -19.54 0.13 -22.85
N GLY A 354 -19.70 1.01 -23.83
CA GLY A 354 -20.32 0.68 -25.12
C GLY A 354 -19.54 -0.33 -25.97
N LEU A 355 -18.27 -0.58 -25.63
CA LEU A 355 -17.42 -1.53 -26.36
C LEU A 355 -17.76 -3.00 -26.08
N LEU A 356 -18.58 -3.27 -25.05
CA LEU A 356 -19.04 -4.60 -24.67
C LEU A 356 -20.39 -4.97 -25.32
N GLY A 357 -20.85 -4.20 -26.30
CA GLY A 357 -22.09 -4.46 -27.04
C GLY A 357 -22.04 -5.73 -27.88
N ASP A 358 -20.92 -5.96 -28.58
CA ASP A 358 -20.61 -7.18 -29.33
C ASP A 358 -19.47 -7.95 -28.62
N VAL A 359 -19.83 -9.07 -28.02
CA VAL A 359 -19.03 -9.73 -26.98
C VAL A 359 -17.92 -10.62 -27.54
N GLY A 360 -17.95 -10.92 -28.85
CA GLY A 360 -17.00 -11.84 -29.48
C GLY A 360 -15.55 -11.34 -29.50
N SER A 361 -15.35 -10.03 -29.66
CA SER A 361 -14.02 -9.40 -29.58
C SER A 361 -14.19 -7.89 -29.35
N PRO A 362 -14.40 -7.44 -28.10
CA PRO A 362 -14.69 -6.03 -27.83
C PRO A 362 -13.52 -5.13 -28.25
N GLY A 363 -13.87 -3.96 -28.79
CA GLY A 363 -12.92 -2.93 -29.18
C GLY A 363 -12.13 -2.37 -27.99
N ARG A 364 -11.21 -1.44 -28.28
CA ARG A 364 -10.42 -0.73 -27.27
C ARG A 364 -10.96 0.68 -27.07
N PRO A 365 -10.83 1.25 -25.86
CA PRO A 365 -11.21 2.63 -25.62
C PRO A 365 -10.32 3.59 -26.43
N ASP A 366 -10.91 4.71 -26.85
CA ASP A 366 -10.18 5.82 -27.44
C ASP A 366 -9.46 6.58 -26.32
N PRO A 367 -8.12 6.77 -26.37
CA PRO A 367 -7.38 7.51 -25.35
C PRO A 367 -7.93 8.93 -25.12
N VAL A 368 -8.42 9.61 -26.16
CA VAL A 368 -8.97 10.98 -26.03
C VAL A 368 -10.27 10.96 -25.22
N ALA A 369 -11.10 9.93 -25.39
CA ALA A 369 -12.33 9.74 -24.63
C ALA A 369 -12.08 9.30 -23.18
N VAL A 370 -10.96 8.62 -22.90
CA VAL A 370 -10.57 8.20 -21.54
C VAL A 370 -10.09 9.39 -20.71
N ALA A 371 -9.30 10.30 -21.28
CA ALA A 371 -8.66 11.40 -20.56
C ALA A 371 -9.57 12.17 -19.58
N PRO A 372 -10.79 12.63 -19.96
CA PRO A 372 -11.65 13.40 -19.05
C PRO A 372 -12.37 12.55 -17.99
N THR A 373 -12.32 11.23 -18.08
CA THR A 373 -13.00 10.29 -17.16
C THR A 373 -12.12 9.88 -15.99
N LEU A 374 -10.81 10.14 -16.08
CA LEU A 374 -9.87 9.75 -15.03
C LEU A 374 -10.10 10.54 -13.73
N PRO A 375 -9.78 9.94 -12.56
CA PRO A 375 -9.76 10.65 -11.28
C PRO A 375 -8.96 11.94 -11.32
N VAL A 376 -9.34 12.91 -10.49
CA VAL A 376 -8.66 14.21 -10.42
C VAL A 376 -7.87 14.29 -9.11
N PRO A 377 -6.59 14.71 -9.14
CA PRO A 377 -5.86 15.04 -7.91
C PRO A 377 -6.64 16.01 -7.04
N LEU A 378 -6.69 15.75 -5.73
CA LEU A 378 -7.33 16.65 -4.77
C LEU A 378 -6.51 17.94 -4.64
N VAL A 379 -7.23 19.04 -4.41
CA VAL A 379 -6.65 20.36 -4.15
C VAL A 379 -6.05 20.36 -2.74
N ASP A 380 -4.81 20.79 -2.59
CA ASP A 380 -4.23 21.07 -1.29
C ASP A 380 -5.02 22.19 -0.59
N THR A 381 -5.70 21.83 0.50
CA THR A 381 -6.54 22.76 1.26
C THR A 381 -5.77 23.89 1.94
N THR A 382 -4.44 23.79 2.02
CA THR A 382 -3.56 24.83 2.56
C THR A 382 -3.11 25.85 1.52
N ASP A 383 -3.34 25.60 0.22
CA ASP A 383 -3.01 26.53 -0.86
C ASP A 383 -3.94 27.77 -0.84
N SER A 384 -3.38 28.94 -1.15
CA SER A 384 -4.10 30.21 -1.10
C SER A 384 -5.28 30.31 -2.09
N ALA A 385 -5.29 29.50 -3.16
CA ALA A 385 -6.40 29.42 -4.10
C ALA A 385 -7.45 28.36 -3.74
N ALA A 386 -7.26 27.56 -2.68
CA ALA A 386 -8.14 26.43 -2.36
C ALA A 386 -9.62 26.86 -2.22
N GLY A 387 -9.88 27.96 -1.50
CA GLY A 387 -11.24 28.49 -1.33
C GLY A 387 -11.88 28.96 -2.65
N LEU A 388 -11.09 29.62 -3.50
CA LEU A 388 -11.53 30.05 -4.83
C LEU A 388 -11.88 28.85 -5.72
N LEU A 389 -11.00 27.84 -5.75
CA LEU A 389 -11.18 26.63 -6.55
C LEU A 389 -12.39 25.80 -6.08
N ALA A 390 -12.67 25.78 -4.77
CA ALA A 390 -13.88 25.15 -4.25
C ALA A 390 -15.16 25.82 -4.79
N THR A 391 -15.19 27.16 -4.82
CA THR A 391 -16.33 27.92 -5.37
C THR A 391 -16.44 27.86 -6.89
N ALA A 392 -15.31 27.67 -7.58
CA ALA A 392 -15.22 27.58 -9.04
C ALA A 392 -15.23 26.14 -9.57
N SER A 393 -15.66 25.17 -8.76
CA SER A 393 -15.65 23.74 -9.11
C SER A 393 -16.50 23.40 -10.34
N SER A 394 -17.55 24.18 -10.61
CA SER A 394 -18.41 24.08 -11.80
C SER A 394 -18.11 25.13 -12.88
N ALA A 395 -17.05 25.93 -12.73
CA ALA A 395 -16.71 26.98 -13.68
C ALA A 395 -16.23 26.38 -15.01
N ALA A 396 -16.56 27.06 -16.11
CA ALA A 396 -16.12 26.63 -17.43
C ALA A 396 -14.58 26.77 -17.57
N PRO A 397 -13.91 25.89 -18.34
CA PRO A 397 -12.46 25.96 -18.51
C PRO A 397 -11.96 27.35 -18.95
N GLU A 398 -12.70 28.03 -19.83
CA GLU A 398 -12.34 29.36 -20.33
C GLU A 398 -12.38 30.44 -19.24
N GLU A 399 -13.26 30.31 -18.25
CA GLU A 399 -13.35 31.24 -17.12
C GLU A 399 -12.13 31.10 -16.21
N ILE A 400 -11.70 29.87 -15.95
CA ILE A 400 -10.47 29.56 -15.21
C ILE A 400 -9.26 30.16 -15.92
N LEU A 401 -9.16 30.00 -17.25
CA LEU A 401 -8.04 30.54 -18.03
C LEU A 401 -8.00 32.07 -17.98
N ARG A 402 -9.16 32.74 -18.04
CA ARG A 402 -9.26 34.21 -17.89
C ARG A 402 -8.86 34.66 -16.48
N LEU A 403 -9.34 33.97 -15.46
CA LEU A 403 -9.00 34.24 -14.06
C LEU A 403 -7.50 34.13 -13.81
N ALA A 404 -6.86 33.09 -14.34
CA ALA A 404 -5.42 32.90 -14.21
C ALA A 404 -4.63 33.99 -14.96
N ALA A 405 -5.08 34.41 -16.14
CA ALA A 405 -4.40 35.45 -16.92
C ALA A 405 -4.34 36.81 -16.22
N VAL A 406 -5.31 37.12 -15.36
CA VAL A 406 -5.34 38.37 -14.57
C VAL A 406 -4.71 38.23 -13.18
N THR A 407 -4.27 37.02 -12.80
CA THR A 407 -3.65 36.75 -11.50
C THR A 407 -2.12 36.86 -11.63
N PRO A 408 -1.46 37.88 -11.04
CA PRO A 408 -0.03 38.12 -11.28
C PRO A 408 0.90 37.00 -10.80
N THR A 409 0.57 36.38 -9.66
CA THR A 409 1.34 35.30 -9.04
C THR A 409 0.39 34.16 -8.67
N PRO A 410 -0.01 33.31 -9.62
CA PRO A 410 -0.94 32.24 -9.36
C PRO A 410 -0.29 31.18 -8.45
N SER A 411 -1.07 30.67 -7.50
CA SER A 411 -0.64 29.62 -6.58
C SER A 411 -0.35 28.30 -7.31
N VAL A 412 0.12 27.28 -6.58
CA VAL A 412 0.38 25.96 -7.19
C VAL A 412 -0.92 25.36 -7.70
N GLU A 413 -1.96 25.37 -6.87
CA GLU A 413 -3.25 24.77 -7.21
C GLU A 413 -3.94 25.49 -8.37
N LEU A 414 -3.89 26.82 -8.44
CA LEU A 414 -4.45 27.55 -9.57
C LEU A 414 -3.70 27.20 -10.88
N ARG A 415 -2.38 27.06 -10.83
CA ARG A 415 -1.58 26.65 -12.00
C ARG A 415 -1.90 25.22 -12.45
N LEU A 416 -2.11 24.27 -11.53
CA LEU A 416 -2.55 22.92 -11.85
C LEU A 416 -3.96 22.91 -12.46
N ARG A 417 -4.88 23.72 -11.93
CA ARG A 417 -6.23 23.88 -12.50
C ARG A 417 -6.21 24.48 -13.91
N VAL A 418 -5.26 25.38 -14.22
CA VAL A 418 -5.01 25.93 -15.57
C VAL A 418 -4.54 24.84 -16.54
N VAL A 419 -3.60 23.99 -16.13
CA VAL A 419 -3.19 22.84 -16.94
C VAL A 419 -4.42 22.00 -17.30
N ARG A 420 -5.23 21.65 -16.30
CA ARG A 420 -6.46 20.89 -16.53
C ARG A 420 -7.44 21.61 -17.46
N ALA A 421 -7.61 22.92 -17.32
CA ALA A 421 -8.50 23.71 -18.18
C ALA A 421 -8.05 23.68 -19.66
N HIS A 422 -6.74 23.76 -19.92
CA HIS A 422 -6.20 23.60 -21.27
C HIS A 422 -6.49 22.20 -21.84
N LEU A 423 -6.36 21.15 -21.02
CA LEU A 423 -6.68 19.78 -21.44
C LEU A 423 -8.17 19.58 -21.72
N GLU A 424 -9.05 20.20 -20.91
CA GLU A 424 -10.51 20.16 -21.08
C GLU A 424 -10.96 20.79 -22.42
N VAL A 425 -10.24 21.81 -22.92
CA VAL A 425 -10.51 22.43 -24.24
C VAL A 425 -9.69 21.82 -25.38
N GLY A 426 -8.88 20.78 -25.11
CA GLY A 426 -8.05 20.09 -26.10
C GLY A 426 -6.75 20.82 -26.50
N ASP A 427 -6.36 21.89 -25.81
CA ASP A 427 -5.10 22.63 -26.05
C ASP A 427 -3.92 21.98 -25.33
N VAL A 428 -3.48 20.82 -25.85
CA VAL A 428 -2.36 20.05 -25.30
C VAL A 428 -1.06 20.87 -25.30
N GLY A 429 -0.83 21.70 -26.31
CA GLY A 429 0.41 22.48 -26.45
C GLY A 429 0.58 23.51 -25.34
N SER A 430 -0.50 24.21 -24.96
CA SER A 430 -0.46 25.14 -23.83
C SER A 430 -0.39 24.41 -22.49
N ALA A 431 -1.08 23.27 -22.33
CA ALA A 431 -0.99 22.44 -21.14
C ALA A 431 0.44 21.96 -20.88
N GLN A 432 1.15 21.47 -21.91
CA GLN A 432 2.54 21.02 -21.80
C GLN A 432 3.50 22.15 -21.43
N LYS A 433 3.31 23.35 -22.00
CA LYS A 433 4.11 24.54 -21.63
C LYS A 433 3.88 24.94 -20.16
N ALA A 434 2.64 24.91 -19.70
CA ALA A 434 2.30 25.19 -18.31
C ALA A 434 2.90 24.14 -17.36
N LEU A 435 2.84 22.86 -17.73
CA LEU A 435 3.46 21.75 -16.98
C LEU A 435 4.98 21.88 -16.87
N GLN A 436 5.65 22.27 -17.96
CA GLN A 436 7.11 22.40 -17.93
C GLN A 436 7.57 23.53 -16.99
N ARG A 437 6.82 24.64 -16.93
CA ARG A 437 7.04 25.70 -15.94
C ARG A 437 6.83 25.18 -14.52
N LEU A 438 5.72 24.48 -14.26
CA LEU A 438 5.44 23.88 -12.96
C LEU A 438 6.53 22.91 -12.51
N ARG A 439 7.03 22.03 -13.38
CA ARG A 439 8.14 21.10 -13.04
C ARG A 439 9.45 21.81 -12.69
N THR A 440 9.68 23.00 -13.25
CA THR A 440 10.87 23.79 -12.94
C THR A 440 10.77 24.37 -11.53
N ASP A 441 9.56 24.83 -11.16
CA ASP A 441 9.29 25.46 -9.86
C ASP A 441 9.06 24.42 -8.74
N LEU A 442 8.56 23.23 -9.07
CA LEU A 442 8.16 22.16 -8.15
C LEU A 442 8.75 20.81 -8.61
N PRO A 443 10.08 20.64 -8.50
CA PRO A 443 10.73 19.39 -8.87
C PRO A 443 10.22 18.25 -7.98
N GLY A 444 9.75 17.15 -8.60
CA GLY A 444 9.31 15.96 -7.89
C GLY A 444 7.82 15.93 -7.51
N ASP A 445 7.03 16.96 -7.83
CA ASP A 445 5.58 16.91 -7.64
C ASP A 445 4.91 15.96 -8.65
N TRP A 446 4.41 14.83 -8.14
CA TRP A 446 3.81 13.76 -8.94
C TRP A 446 2.60 14.22 -9.76
N ARG A 447 1.93 15.31 -9.38
CA ARG A 447 0.77 15.84 -10.13
C ARG A 447 1.19 16.35 -11.50
N CYS A 448 2.44 16.79 -11.66
CA CYS A 448 3.00 17.13 -12.97
C CYS A 448 3.10 15.88 -13.88
N ASP A 449 3.49 14.74 -13.32
CA ASP A 449 3.56 13.47 -14.07
C ASP A 449 2.16 12.93 -14.37
N TRP A 450 1.21 13.08 -13.43
CA TRP A 450 -0.19 12.76 -13.65
C TRP A 450 -0.76 13.52 -14.85
N PHE A 451 -0.65 14.85 -14.84
CA PHE A 451 -1.15 15.66 -15.94
C PHE A 451 -0.35 15.51 -17.24
N THR A 452 0.91 15.06 -17.16
CA THR A 452 1.66 14.63 -18.36
C THR A 452 1.01 13.40 -18.98
N GLY A 453 0.57 12.44 -18.17
CA GLY A 453 -0.17 11.27 -18.66
C GLY A 453 -1.53 11.63 -19.25
N VAL A 454 -2.28 12.52 -18.59
CA VAL A 454 -3.56 13.02 -19.13
C VAL A 454 -3.34 13.76 -20.44
N ALA A 455 -2.33 14.63 -20.53
CA ALA A 455 -2.00 15.35 -21.77
C ALA A 455 -1.63 14.41 -22.91
N ALA A 456 -0.90 13.32 -22.63
CA ALA A 456 -0.58 12.30 -23.61
C ALA A 456 -1.83 11.56 -24.10
N LEU A 457 -2.76 11.20 -23.22
CA LEU A 457 -4.06 10.64 -23.62
C LEU A 457 -4.88 11.61 -24.48
N THR A 458 -4.96 12.89 -24.10
CA THR A 458 -5.64 13.93 -24.89
C THR A 458 -5.01 14.11 -26.28
N ALA A 459 -3.71 13.87 -26.41
CA ALA A 459 -2.99 13.88 -27.68
C ALA A 459 -3.13 12.58 -28.50
N GLY A 460 -3.78 11.55 -27.95
CA GLY A 460 -3.89 10.21 -28.54
C GLY A 460 -2.64 9.32 -28.37
N ASP A 461 -1.64 9.74 -27.59
CA ASP A 461 -0.42 8.97 -27.32
C ASP A 461 -0.55 8.13 -26.06
N ALA A 462 -1.20 6.98 -26.20
CA ALA A 462 -1.43 6.03 -25.11
C ALA A 462 -0.13 5.44 -24.53
N ARG A 463 0.95 5.34 -25.33
CA ARG A 463 2.24 4.79 -24.87
C ARG A 463 2.96 5.79 -23.98
N ALA A 464 3.01 7.06 -24.36
CA ALA A 464 3.56 8.10 -23.50
C ALA A 464 2.76 8.25 -22.20
N ALA A 465 1.43 8.11 -22.28
CA ALA A 465 0.56 8.11 -21.10
C ALA A 465 0.89 6.95 -20.13
N THR A 466 1.13 5.75 -20.65
CA THR A 466 1.52 4.56 -19.85
C THR A 466 2.79 4.85 -19.04
N THR A 467 3.83 5.40 -19.66
CA THR A 467 5.08 5.75 -18.96
C THR A 467 4.87 6.80 -17.87
N ALA A 468 4.04 7.82 -18.15
CA ALA A 468 3.76 8.88 -17.18
C ALA A 468 2.97 8.34 -15.97
N PHE A 469 1.93 7.53 -16.19
CA PHE A 469 1.15 6.95 -15.09
C PHE A 469 1.94 5.90 -14.30
N ASP A 470 2.85 5.15 -14.92
CA ASP A 470 3.77 4.26 -14.21
C ASP A 470 4.73 5.04 -13.30
N THR A 471 5.16 6.24 -13.72
CA THR A 471 5.94 7.16 -12.88
C THR A 471 5.12 7.62 -11.67
N VAL A 472 3.85 7.98 -11.87
CA VAL A 472 2.96 8.33 -10.75
C VAL A 472 2.74 7.13 -9.82
N LEU A 473 2.58 5.92 -10.36
CA LEU A 473 2.41 4.70 -9.57
C LEU A 473 3.67 4.36 -8.76
N ALA A 474 4.87 4.67 -9.26
CA ALA A 474 6.10 4.55 -8.49
C ALA A 474 6.12 5.49 -7.27
N THR A 475 5.52 6.69 -7.40
CA THR A 475 5.32 7.60 -6.27
C THR A 475 4.18 7.14 -5.37
N LEU A 476 3.04 6.74 -5.92
CA LEU A 476 1.81 6.43 -5.19
C LEU A 476 1.42 4.94 -5.34
N PRO A 477 2.22 4.01 -4.76
CA PRO A 477 2.02 2.59 -4.99
C PRO A 477 0.74 2.04 -4.35
N GLY A 478 0.17 2.71 -3.35
CA GLY A 478 -1.08 2.32 -2.70
C GLY A 478 -2.34 2.79 -3.42
N GLU A 479 -2.22 3.72 -4.36
CA GLU A 479 -3.38 4.38 -4.97
C GLU A 479 -4.01 3.57 -6.10
N SER A 480 -5.34 3.59 -6.17
CA SER A 480 -6.11 2.95 -7.26
C SER A 480 -6.16 3.80 -8.53
N ALA A 481 -6.14 5.13 -8.40
CA ALA A 481 -6.20 6.06 -9.54
C ALA A 481 -5.05 5.89 -10.56
N PRO A 482 -3.75 5.87 -10.18
CA PRO A 482 -2.67 5.64 -11.12
C PRO A 482 -2.69 4.23 -11.72
N LYS A 483 -3.13 3.21 -10.96
CA LYS A 483 -3.33 1.85 -11.51
C LYS A 483 -4.44 1.83 -12.56
N LEU A 484 -5.56 2.49 -12.30
CA LEU A 484 -6.67 2.59 -13.25
C LEU A 484 -6.25 3.33 -14.52
N ALA A 485 -5.58 4.48 -14.37
CA ALA A 485 -5.09 5.27 -15.50
C ALA A 485 -4.05 4.51 -16.33
N LEU A 486 -3.13 3.78 -15.67
CA LEU A 486 -2.16 2.91 -16.31
C LEU A 486 -2.83 1.75 -17.05
N ALA A 487 -3.84 1.12 -16.45
CA ALA A 487 -4.62 0.06 -17.09
C ALA A 487 -5.33 0.56 -18.35
N ALA A 488 -5.96 1.73 -18.27
CA ALA A 488 -6.67 2.35 -19.38
C ALA A 488 -5.72 2.74 -20.51
N ALA A 489 -4.59 3.39 -20.18
CA ALA A 489 -3.56 3.77 -21.16
C ALA A 489 -2.94 2.54 -21.85
N ALA A 490 -2.65 1.49 -21.08
CA ALA A 490 -2.14 0.23 -21.63
C ALA A 490 -3.17 -0.43 -22.56
N GLU A 491 -4.45 -0.44 -22.19
CA GLU A 491 -5.53 -0.96 -23.03
C GLU A 491 -5.62 -0.18 -24.36
N CYS A 492 -5.60 1.15 -24.31
CA CYS A 492 -5.55 2.02 -25.49
C CYS A 492 -4.31 1.74 -26.36
N ALA A 493 -3.16 1.45 -25.75
CA ALA A 493 -1.91 1.15 -26.44
C ALA A 493 -1.84 -0.28 -27.03
N GLY A 494 -2.84 -1.12 -26.74
CA GLY A 494 -2.91 -2.51 -27.19
C GLY A 494 -2.19 -3.52 -26.30
N ASP A 495 -1.75 -3.12 -25.10
CA ASP A 495 -1.11 -4.00 -24.12
C ASP A 495 -2.14 -4.55 -23.12
N ASP A 496 -2.88 -5.56 -23.59
CA ASP A 496 -3.91 -6.23 -22.78
C ASP A 496 -3.34 -6.96 -21.56
N ALA A 497 -2.05 -7.35 -21.58
CA ALA A 497 -1.43 -8.02 -20.44
C ALA A 497 -1.23 -7.06 -19.27
N VAL A 498 -0.68 -5.88 -19.54
CA VAL A 498 -0.52 -4.81 -18.54
C VAL A 498 -1.89 -4.29 -18.10
N ALA A 499 -2.80 -4.04 -19.04
CA ALA A 499 -4.15 -3.56 -18.74
C ALA A 499 -4.90 -4.51 -17.79
N GLY A 500 -4.95 -5.80 -18.12
CA GLY A 500 -5.64 -6.81 -17.30
C GLY A 500 -5.02 -6.98 -15.91
N ARG A 501 -3.70 -6.82 -15.76
CA ARG A 501 -3.06 -6.86 -14.44
C ARG A 501 -3.56 -5.73 -13.55
N TYR A 502 -3.52 -4.49 -14.04
CA TYR A 502 -3.86 -3.33 -13.23
C TYR A 502 -5.37 -3.16 -13.03
N TYR A 503 -6.21 -3.49 -14.02
CA TYR A 503 -7.67 -3.55 -13.80
C TYR A 503 -8.03 -4.55 -12.70
N LEU A 504 -7.40 -5.73 -12.67
CA LEU A 504 -7.62 -6.70 -11.60
C LEU A 504 -7.17 -6.19 -10.23
N GLN A 505 -6.01 -5.52 -10.16
CA GLN A 505 -5.50 -4.93 -8.91
C GLN A 505 -6.41 -3.81 -8.38
N VAL A 506 -7.08 -3.05 -9.25
CA VAL A 506 -8.05 -2.03 -8.84
C VAL A 506 -9.39 -2.65 -8.43
N ASN A 507 -9.92 -3.56 -9.25
CA ASN A 507 -11.25 -4.15 -9.08
C ASN A 507 -11.37 -4.96 -7.78
N ARG A 508 -10.38 -5.81 -7.46
CA ARG A 508 -10.43 -6.70 -6.28
C ARG A 508 -10.68 -5.97 -4.96
N PRO A 509 -9.88 -4.96 -4.57
CA PRO A 509 -10.14 -4.20 -3.36
C PRO A 509 -11.30 -3.22 -3.51
N ASN A 510 -11.55 -2.68 -4.72
CA ASN A 510 -12.52 -1.60 -4.98
C ASN A 510 -13.50 -1.96 -6.11
N PRO A 511 -14.45 -2.88 -5.88
CA PRO A 511 -15.42 -3.31 -6.91
C PRO A 511 -16.37 -2.19 -7.35
N ASP A 512 -16.50 -1.12 -6.56
CA ASP A 512 -17.30 0.06 -6.90
C ASP A 512 -16.68 0.91 -8.03
N ILE A 513 -15.39 0.72 -8.33
CA ILE A 513 -14.73 1.32 -9.50
C ILE A 513 -15.12 0.51 -10.74
N ALA A 514 -16.29 0.82 -11.28
CA ALA A 514 -16.89 0.09 -12.40
C ALA A 514 -15.97 0.04 -13.64
N ASP A 515 -15.19 1.10 -13.89
CA ASP A 515 -14.20 1.15 -14.98
C ASP A 515 -13.25 -0.06 -14.97
N ALA A 516 -12.81 -0.47 -13.78
CA ALA A 516 -11.90 -1.59 -13.64
C ALA A 516 -12.59 -2.94 -13.94
N ALA A 517 -13.85 -3.10 -13.53
CA ALA A 517 -14.66 -4.28 -13.87
C ALA A 517 -14.91 -4.39 -15.39
N PHE A 518 -15.34 -3.31 -16.03
CA PHE A 518 -15.58 -3.29 -17.47
C PHE A 518 -14.28 -3.46 -18.27
N GLY A 519 -13.19 -2.82 -17.85
CA GLY A 519 -11.87 -3.00 -18.46
C GLY A 519 -11.36 -4.44 -18.37
N GLN A 520 -11.50 -5.05 -17.19
CA GLN A 520 -11.16 -6.45 -17.00
C GLN A 520 -12.00 -7.38 -17.89
N ALA A 521 -13.30 -7.10 -18.02
CA ALA A 521 -14.18 -7.85 -18.91
C ALA A 521 -13.75 -7.74 -20.38
N ARG A 522 -13.44 -6.52 -20.86
CA ARG A 522 -12.96 -6.30 -22.24
C ARG A 522 -11.68 -7.08 -22.53
N VAL A 523 -10.68 -6.96 -21.66
CA VAL A 523 -9.39 -7.65 -21.78
C VAL A 523 -9.58 -9.17 -21.74
N ALA A 524 -10.41 -9.67 -20.83
CA ALA A 524 -10.67 -11.10 -20.69
C ALA A 524 -11.37 -11.69 -21.93
N LEU A 525 -12.35 -10.98 -22.50
CA LEU A 525 -13.04 -11.40 -23.72
C LEU A 525 -12.12 -11.44 -24.94
N ARG A 526 -11.26 -10.42 -25.13
CA ARG A 526 -10.25 -10.44 -26.19
C ARG A 526 -9.26 -11.60 -26.04
N ALA A 527 -9.00 -12.03 -24.81
CA ALA A 527 -8.17 -13.19 -24.50
C ALA A 527 -8.94 -14.54 -24.58
N GLY A 528 -10.21 -14.55 -24.97
CA GLY A 528 -11.04 -15.75 -25.05
C GLY A 528 -11.39 -16.37 -23.69
N ARG A 529 -11.47 -15.55 -22.63
CA ARG A 529 -11.75 -15.96 -21.24
C ARG A 529 -13.07 -15.37 -20.72
N PRO A 530 -14.23 -15.79 -21.25
CA PRO A 530 -15.54 -15.25 -20.86
C PRO A 530 -15.87 -15.47 -19.37
N GLU A 531 -15.35 -16.53 -18.75
CA GLU A 531 -15.51 -16.81 -17.33
C GLU A 531 -14.88 -15.73 -16.44
N VAL A 532 -13.71 -15.20 -16.84
CA VAL A 532 -13.05 -14.10 -16.13
C VAL A 532 -13.81 -12.79 -16.34
N ALA A 533 -14.36 -12.59 -17.54
CA ALA A 533 -15.20 -11.42 -17.82
C ALA A 533 -16.48 -11.41 -16.99
N LEU A 534 -17.16 -12.55 -16.88
CA LEU A 534 -18.35 -12.70 -16.04
C LEU A 534 -18.02 -12.44 -14.56
N ALA A 535 -16.95 -13.04 -14.05
CA ALA A 535 -16.53 -12.83 -12.66
C ALA A 535 -16.27 -11.34 -12.37
N ALA A 536 -15.65 -10.61 -13.30
CA ALA A 536 -15.39 -9.18 -13.16
C ALA A 536 -16.67 -8.33 -13.18
N LEU A 537 -17.63 -8.63 -14.08
CA LEU A 537 -18.90 -7.90 -14.14
C LEU A 537 -19.77 -8.15 -12.90
N ASP A 538 -19.66 -9.34 -12.31
CA ASP A 538 -20.40 -9.74 -11.13
C ASP A 538 -19.86 -9.14 -9.83
N THR A 539 -18.68 -8.50 -9.86
CA THR A 539 -18.20 -7.74 -8.71
C THR A 539 -18.96 -6.43 -8.54
N ILE A 540 -19.59 -5.89 -9.59
CA ILE A 540 -20.31 -4.62 -9.52
C ILE A 540 -21.53 -4.79 -8.62
N ALA A 541 -21.57 -4.02 -7.53
CA ALA A 541 -22.62 -4.13 -6.51
C ALA A 541 -24.01 -3.71 -7.06
N PRO A 542 -25.11 -4.31 -6.58
CA PRO A 542 -26.48 -3.92 -6.95
C PRO A 542 -26.84 -2.44 -6.68
N THR A 543 -26.11 -1.78 -5.78
CA THR A 543 -26.26 -0.35 -5.46
C THR A 543 -25.58 0.57 -6.47
N SER A 544 -24.74 0.04 -7.37
CA SER A 544 -24.05 0.83 -8.39
C SER A 544 -25.00 1.26 -9.50
N SER A 545 -24.84 2.50 -9.98
CA SER A 545 -25.54 3.00 -11.16
C SER A 545 -25.22 2.18 -12.43
N GLN A 546 -24.10 1.45 -12.42
CA GLN A 546 -23.67 0.61 -13.55
C GLN A 546 -24.10 -0.85 -13.44
N TYR A 547 -24.81 -1.24 -12.37
CA TYR A 547 -25.20 -2.63 -12.14
C TYR A 547 -26.05 -3.19 -13.28
N VAL A 548 -27.09 -2.46 -13.70
CA VAL A 548 -27.99 -2.88 -14.77
C VAL A 548 -27.23 -3.13 -16.08
N THR A 549 -26.35 -2.20 -16.44
CA THR A 549 -25.49 -2.30 -17.62
C THR A 549 -24.55 -3.51 -17.52
N ALA A 550 -23.88 -3.69 -16.38
CA ALA A 550 -22.97 -4.81 -16.14
C ALA A 550 -23.66 -6.16 -16.27
N GLN A 551 -24.84 -6.30 -15.65
CA GLN A 551 -25.61 -7.55 -15.68
C GLN A 551 -26.19 -7.81 -17.08
N THR A 552 -26.55 -6.77 -17.83
CA THR A 552 -26.96 -6.88 -19.23
C THR A 552 -25.82 -7.38 -20.11
N VAL A 553 -24.62 -6.83 -19.94
CA VAL A 553 -23.42 -7.33 -20.63
C VAL A 553 -23.11 -8.77 -20.22
N ALA A 554 -23.21 -9.10 -18.93
CA ALA A 554 -22.96 -10.44 -18.42
C ALA A 554 -23.89 -11.48 -19.06
N VAL A 555 -25.18 -11.15 -19.25
CA VAL A 555 -26.11 -12.02 -20.00
C VAL A 555 -25.61 -12.26 -21.42
N ARG A 556 -25.15 -11.22 -22.12
CA ARG A 556 -24.60 -11.35 -23.49
C ARG A 556 -23.34 -12.20 -23.52
N VAL A 557 -22.45 -12.08 -22.53
CA VAL A 557 -21.27 -12.94 -22.37
C VAL A 557 -21.64 -14.40 -22.18
N MET A 558 -22.63 -14.69 -21.33
CA MET A 558 -23.09 -16.06 -21.08
C MET A 558 -23.60 -16.74 -22.36
N ILE A 559 -24.36 -16.02 -23.18
CA ILE A 559 -25.00 -16.59 -24.38
C ILE A 559 -24.15 -16.48 -25.65
N GLY A 560 -23.01 -15.78 -25.61
CA GLY A 560 -22.11 -15.61 -26.75
C GLY A 560 -21.16 -16.79 -26.99
N GLY A 561 -21.02 -17.69 -26.00
CA GLY A 561 -20.15 -18.87 -26.06
C GLY A 561 -20.87 -20.17 -26.46
N SER A 562 -20.34 -21.31 -25.99
CA SER A 562 -21.08 -22.57 -26.07
C SER A 562 -22.21 -22.55 -25.06
N VAL A 563 -23.45 -22.67 -25.54
CA VAL A 563 -24.66 -22.52 -24.73
C VAL A 563 -25.31 -23.88 -24.52
N ASP A 564 -25.56 -24.21 -23.25
CA ASP A 564 -26.46 -25.29 -22.86
C ASP A 564 -27.72 -24.74 -22.18
N GLU A 565 -28.66 -25.63 -21.83
CA GLU A 565 -29.90 -25.22 -21.15
C GLU A 565 -29.64 -24.56 -19.78
N GLY A 566 -28.61 -25.02 -19.04
CA GLY A 566 -28.28 -24.47 -17.73
C GLY A 566 -27.83 -23.02 -17.83
N VAL A 567 -26.92 -22.73 -18.76
CA VAL A 567 -26.45 -21.36 -19.06
C VAL A 567 -27.60 -20.46 -19.49
N LEU A 568 -28.50 -20.93 -20.36
CA LEU A 568 -29.67 -20.16 -20.78
C LEU A 568 -30.63 -19.85 -19.65
N ARG A 569 -30.90 -20.82 -18.78
CA ARG A 569 -31.77 -20.61 -17.63
C ARG A 569 -31.14 -19.62 -16.65
N ALA A 570 -29.85 -19.74 -16.38
CA ALA A 570 -29.13 -18.77 -15.55
C ALA A 570 -29.14 -17.36 -16.17
N ALA A 571 -28.99 -17.24 -17.50
CA ALA A 571 -29.11 -15.97 -18.20
C ALA A 571 -30.53 -15.39 -18.10
N ALA A 572 -31.57 -16.22 -18.30
CA ALA A 572 -32.96 -15.81 -18.16
C ALA A 572 -33.30 -15.37 -16.72
N ASP A 573 -32.83 -16.10 -15.70
CA ASP A 573 -33.01 -15.74 -14.30
C ASP A 573 -32.31 -14.43 -13.94
N ARG A 574 -31.17 -14.13 -14.57
CA ARG A 574 -30.49 -12.84 -14.44
C ARG A 574 -31.35 -11.73 -15.04
N VAL A 575 -31.87 -11.91 -16.26
CA VAL A 575 -32.77 -10.92 -16.91
C VAL A 575 -34.03 -10.68 -16.07
N GLY A 576 -34.67 -11.74 -15.55
CA GLY A 576 -35.89 -11.62 -14.77
C GLY A 576 -35.75 -10.87 -13.44
N ARG A 577 -34.51 -10.72 -12.93
CA ARG A 577 -34.20 -9.96 -11.71
C ARG A 577 -33.90 -8.48 -11.97
N LEU A 578 -33.69 -8.08 -13.22
CA LEU A 578 -33.33 -6.70 -13.57
C LEU A 578 -34.57 -5.84 -13.80
N THR A 579 -34.51 -4.61 -13.32
CA THR A 579 -35.45 -3.56 -13.74
C THR A 579 -34.84 -2.85 -14.94
N LEU A 580 -35.34 -3.18 -16.13
CA LEU A 580 -34.86 -2.65 -17.41
C LEU A 580 -35.90 -1.67 -17.97
N ASP A 581 -35.43 -0.66 -18.71
CA ASP A 581 -36.33 0.07 -19.62
C ASP A 581 -36.88 -0.89 -20.68
N GLN A 582 -37.99 -0.49 -21.33
CA GLN A 582 -38.68 -1.38 -22.25
C GLN A 582 -37.80 -1.80 -23.44
N ALA A 583 -37.02 -0.88 -24.01
CA ALA A 583 -36.22 -1.15 -25.20
C ALA A 583 -35.10 -2.16 -24.89
N THR A 584 -34.28 -1.90 -23.86
CA THR A 584 -33.23 -2.81 -23.42
C THR A 584 -33.81 -4.14 -22.94
N GLY A 585 -34.97 -4.12 -22.27
CA GLY A 585 -35.67 -5.34 -21.86
C GLY A 585 -36.02 -6.26 -23.03
N HIS A 586 -36.57 -5.70 -24.12
CA HIS A 586 -36.88 -6.46 -25.34
C HIS A 586 -35.62 -6.97 -26.05
N GLU A 587 -34.58 -6.13 -26.15
CA GLU A 587 -33.32 -6.49 -26.77
C GLU A 587 -32.67 -7.70 -26.08
N VAL A 588 -32.53 -7.66 -24.75
CA VAL A 588 -31.84 -8.72 -23.99
C VAL A 588 -32.64 -10.02 -24.00
N ARG A 589 -33.98 -9.97 -23.86
CA ARG A 589 -34.83 -11.17 -23.97
C ARG A 589 -34.76 -11.79 -25.37
N ALA A 590 -34.76 -10.96 -26.43
CA ALA A 590 -34.58 -11.44 -27.80
C ALA A 590 -33.23 -12.18 -27.96
N SER A 591 -32.15 -11.67 -27.37
CA SER A 591 -30.86 -12.36 -27.42
C SER A 591 -30.88 -13.73 -26.71
N VAL A 592 -31.53 -13.84 -25.55
CA VAL A 592 -31.69 -15.11 -24.84
C VAL A 592 -32.50 -16.12 -25.67
N PHE A 593 -33.63 -15.71 -26.25
CA PHE A 593 -34.43 -16.61 -27.11
C PHE A 593 -33.69 -17.02 -28.38
N ARG A 594 -32.90 -16.12 -28.98
CA ARG A 594 -32.07 -16.45 -30.14
C ARG A 594 -31.05 -17.53 -29.81
N ALA A 595 -30.39 -17.42 -28.66
CA ALA A 595 -29.43 -18.42 -28.19
C ALA A 595 -30.09 -19.75 -27.80
N ALA A 596 -31.38 -19.75 -27.43
CA ALA A 596 -32.14 -20.97 -27.15
C ALA A 596 -32.56 -21.76 -28.40
N LEU A 597 -32.67 -21.09 -29.56
CA LEU A 597 -33.23 -21.68 -30.77
C LEU A 597 -32.52 -22.97 -31.24
N PRO A 598 -31.17 -23.10 -31.20
CA PRO A 598 -30.48 -24.33 -31.58
C PRO A 598 -30.69 -25.51 -30.61
N LEU A 599 -31.18 -25.25 -29.39
CA LEU A 599 -31.32 -26.26 -28.33
C LEU A 599 -32.74 -26.81 -28.18
N VAL A 600 -33.72 -26.16 -28.82
CA VAL A 600 -35.11 -26.60 -28.80
C VAL A 600 -35.42 -27.47 -30.02
N THR A 601 -36.02 -28.64 -29.78
CA THR A 601 -36.52 -29.54 -30.82
C THR A 601 -38.05 -29.61 -30.78
N ALA A 602 -38.67 -30.14 -31.84
CA ALA A 602 -40.12 -30.30 -31.95
C ALA A 602 -40.75 -31.19 -30.85
N THR A 603 -39.97 -31.97 -30.11
CA THR A 603 -40.44 -32.97 -29.13
C THR A 603 -40.22 -32.61 -27.65
N ASN A 604 -39.71 -31.43 -27.31
CA ASN A 604 -39.35 -31.04 -25.93
C ASN A 604 -40.52 -30.58 -25.01
N GLY A 605 -41.77 -30.97 -25.29
CA GLY A 605 -42.99 -30.43 -24.64
C GLY A 605 -43.16 -30.61 -23.12
N ALA A 606 -42.21 -31.22 -22.41
CA ALA A 606 -42.28 -31.46 -20.96
C ALA A 606 -41.29 -30.62 -20.12
N ARG A 607 -40.51 -29.71 -20.72
CA ARG A 607 -39.55 -28.87 -19.98
C ARG A 607 -40.17 -27.56 -19.47
N PRO A 608 -39.71 -27.02 -18.32
CA PRO A 608 -40.20 -25.74 -17.79
C PRO A 608 -40.03 -24.60 -18.80
N PRO A 609 -40.94 -23.61 -18.80
CA PRO A 609 -40.86 -22.48 -19.72
C PRO A 609 -39.58 -21.65 -19.53
N LEU A 610 -39.13 -21.00 -20.60
CA LEU A 610 -38.04 -20.02 -20.60
C LEU A 610 -38.64 -18.62 -20.73
N LEU A 611 -38.43 -17.76 -19.73
CA LEU A 611 -39.00 -16.41 -19.70
C LEU A 611 -40.52 -16.39 -19.98
N GLY A 612 -41.24 -17.40 -19.47
CA GLY A 612 -42.68 -17.56 -19.67
C GLY A 612 -43.10 -18.20 -21.00
N SER A 613 -42.18 -18.45 -21.93
CA SER A 613 -42.47 -19.15 -23.20
C SER A 613 -42.23 -20.67 -23.10
N SER A 614 -43.04 -21.47 -23.78
CA SER A 614 -42.86 -22.93 -23.82
C SER A 614 -41.50 -23.30 -24.43
N TRP A 615 -40.83 -24.31 -23.86
CA TRP A 615 -39.55 -24.83 -24.36
C TRP A 615 -39.74 -25.73 -25.60
N THR A 616 -40.27 -25.13 -26.68
CA THR A 616 -40.47 -25.78 -27.99
C THR A 616 -39.93 -24.87 -29.07
N GLU A 617 -39.56 -25.41 -30.23
CA GLU A 617 -39.10 -24.59 -31.36
C GLU A 617 -40.15 -23.53 -31.73
N HIS A 618 -41.42 -23.92 -31.80
CA HIS A 618 -42.52 -23.00 -32.08
C HIS A 618 -42.63 -21.90 -31.02
N GLY A 619 -42.62 -22.25 -29.73
CA GLY A 619 -42.74 -21.28 -28.63
C GLY A 619 -41.58 -20.29 -28.54
N VAL A 620 -40.34 -20.78 -28.72
CA VAL A 620 -39.15 -19.91 -28.71
C VAL A 620 -39.15 -18.98 -29.92
N ARG A 621 -39.50 -19.46 -31.13
CA ARG A 621 -39.63 -18.61 -32.32
C ARG A 621 -40.72 -17.55 -32.16
N ALA A 622 -41.89 -17.91 -31.65
CA ALA A 622 -43.00 -16.98 -31.41
C ALA A 622 -42.63 -15.90 -30.39
N ALA A 623 -41.96 -16.29 -29.30
CA ALA A 623 -41.47 -15.35 -28.29
C ALA A 623 -40.40 -14.42 -28.88
N LEU A 624 -39.42 -14.97 -29.61
CA LEU A 624 -38.39 -14.18 -30.28
C LEU A 624 -39.00 -13.18 -31.28
N GLU A 625 -39.96 -13.59 -32.11
CA GLU A 625 -40.68 -12.68 -33.02
C GLU A 625 -41.36 -11.55 -32.22
N THR A 626 -42.02 -11.88 -31.11
CA THR A 626 -42.71 -10.90 -30.26
C THR A 626 -41.75 -9.87 -29.69
N GLU A 627 -40.61 -10.31 -29.14
CA GLU A 627 -39.59 -9.43 -28.58
C GLU A 627 -38.96 -8.54 -29.67
N LEU A 628 -38.64 -9.09 -30.85
CA LEU A 628 -38.08 -8.32 -31.97
C LEU A 628 -39.07 -7.26 -32.48
N ARG A 629 -40.35 -7.61 -32.65
CA ARG A 629 -41.39 -6.64 -33.08
C ARG A 629 -41.64 -5.56 -32.04
N ALA A 630 -41.54 -5.90 -30.75
CA ALA A 630 -41.68 -4.93 -29.68
C ALA A 630 -40.47 -3.98 -29.63
N GLY A 631 -39.25 -4.50 -29.77
CA GLY A 631 -38.04 -3.70 -29.93
C GLY A 631 -38.12 -2.76 -31.14
N ALA A 632 -38.60 -3.25 -32.29
CA ALA A 632 -38.76 -2.43 -33.49
C ALA A 632 -39.73 -1.24 -33.31
N ARG A 633 -40.76 -1.38 -32.47
CA ARG A 633 -41.69 -0.28 -32.15
C ARG A 633 -41.05 0.81 -31.27
N LEU A 634 -40.02 0.45 -30.52
CA LEU A 634 -39.30 1.33 -29.60
C LEU A 634 -37.99 1.87 -30.20
N ALA A 635 -37.58 1.38 -31.37
CA ALA A 635 -36.37 1.81 -32.07
C ALA A 635 -36.47 3.31 -32.43
N THR A 636 -35.42 4.05 -32.09
CA THR A 636 -35.35 5.50 -32.30
C THR A 636 -34.95 5.89 -33.72
N ASP A 637 -34.31 4.99 -34.45
CA ASP A 637 -33.88 5.20 -35.83
C ASP A 637 -34.55 4.19 -36.78
N GLU A 638 -34.70 4.61 -38.04
CA GLU A 638 -35.40 3.83 -39.05
C GLU A 638 -34.62 2.58 -39.48
N ALA A 639 -33.29 2.64 -39.51
CA ALA A 639 -32.46 1.51 -39.92
C ALA A 639 -32.61 0.33 -38.95
N THR A 640 -32.42 0.57 -37.64
CA THR A 640 -32.62 -0.42 -36.59
C THR A 640 -34.04 -1.00 -36.61
N ARG A 641 -35.05 -0.15 -36.83
CA ARG A 641 -36.44 -0.58 -36.93
C ARG A 641 -36.65 -1.56 -38.10
N VAL A 642 -36.09 -1.27 -39.28
CA VAL A 642 -36.16 -2.14 -40.45
C VAL A 642 -35.45 -3.47 -40.17
N ASP A 643 -34.22 -3.43 -39.64
CA ASP A 643 -33.43 -4.63 -39.35
C ASP A 643 -34.15 -5.57 -38.37
N LEU A 644 -34.75 -5.03 -37.30
CA LEU A 644 -35.50 -5.82 -36.33
C LEU A 644 -36.77 -6.43 -36.92
N VAL A 645 -37.47 -5.72 -37.81
CA VAL A 645 -38.66 -6.24 -38.50
C VAL A 645 -38.30 -7.35 -39.46
N ASP A 646 -37.25 -7.19 -40.25
CA ASP A 646 -36.79 -8.19 -41.20
C ASP A 646 -36.34 -9.46 -40.47
N LEU A 647 -35.62 -9.31 -39.36
CA LEU A 647 -35.25 -10.44 -38.52
C LEU A 647 -36.46 -11.14 -37.90
N ALA A 648 -37.46 -10.38 -37.44
CA ALA A 648 -38.70 -10.95 -36.92
C ALA A 648 -39.45 -11.76 -37.99
N ASN A 649 -39.47 -11.28 -39.24
CA ASN A 649 -40.09 -11.98 -40.37
C ASN A 649 -39.35 -13.28 -40.71
N ALA A 650 -38.01 -13.28 -40.66
CA ALA A 650 -37.19 -14.45 -40.96
C ALA A 650 -37.34 -15.58 -39.91
N ILE A 651 -37.61 -15.23 -38.66
CA ILE A 651 -37.69 -16.19 -37.54
C ILE A 651 -39.11 -16.71 -37.30
N ARG A 652 -40.13 -15.99 -37.80
CA ARG A 652 -41.55 -16.30 -37.64
C ARG A 652 -41.83 -17.82 -37.76
N PRO A 653 -42.48 -18.44 -36.77
CA PRO A 653 -42.80 -19.86 -36.83
C PRO A 653 -43.79 -20.15 -37.96
N VAL A 654 -43.56 -21.24 -38.70
CA VAL A 654 -44.46 -21.68 -39.77
C VAL A 654 -45.73 -22.25 -39.13
N SER A 655 -46.85 -21.54 -39.29
CA SER A 655 -48.18 -22.04 -38.99
C SER A 655 -48.66 -22.91 -40.16
N TRP A 656 -48.68 -24.23 -39.97
CA TRP A 656 -49.42 -25.11 -40.89
C TRP A 656 -50.91 -24.86 -40.66
N VAL A 657 -51.55 -24.16 -41.59
CA VAL A 657 -53.01 -24.05 -41.68
C VAL A 657 -53.53 -25.21 -42.51
#